data_AF-A0A8T5RBU6-F1
#
_entry.id   AF-A0A8T5RBU6-F1
#
_cell.length_a   1.000
_cell.length_b   1.000
_cell.length_c   1.000
_cell.angle_alpha   90.00
_cell.angle_beta   90.00
_cell.angle_gamma   90.00
#
_symmetry.space_group_name_H-M   'P 1'
#
loop_
_entity.id
_entity.type
_entity.pdbx_description
1 polymer ?
#
loop_
_entity_poly.entity_id
_entity_poly.type
_entity_poly.pdbx_seq_one_letter_code
_entity_poly.pdbx_strand_id
1 'polypeptide(L)'
;MVEHTKVSRKTTNEDRIAICPQLGCETIKRVKPLKLGFLGFGKYPTCRKHHLPLVYVDERIGEVVDASLACLFDKSGLPPKALLTTIKEKFPKEFSTFINSWVYCITIGRGAKIISAYMNTITNSYLKQITKKQLKDLKNDTSIICKTIARGIDEITLQFERLLKHLRVHSEVFINIQKILNPSAGLRNVLNRWLEVSSKEKTILLKIEEKQFIPISQVKGYYDRILNIGTCRCLLGLPPIEKNNKKNNISAFDRFSAYFEFWLDNLTQKFTISDIEDLYNTTKVCIVSPNSFTNDELEFLKRKKIVTSKLKTRWAWVINKQIAMEFYNEVILPKFENVPKAHDMDNLGYRGFRASIRKLGLGVNDLTKAAGFKPYHEEKYTGMNYDELLKFFKENVYPEVKSKLKLKTGEAPGAGDLERKGLGYRGFVDRVRKVSKLEGIARNIWAEFVKKAGLEPQKDLIYQGMDFVELMDLFVKEIYPYLKEKYNIGHKQAPLKEQVDKEYNGFRKAIRRLGYKLSDLYIALDFKHKFWQIYHNKSYKELLNFFKDIIQPSLQDIYDFSETEAPSYEEVEINYRGFIQALNRHGKKLSDVIKNLGYIPRKFSNLGVITHSVMNLLLSYYINNKNFPLNYYSEVELYSSSKHRIDGFMFVTTPLISFFNKQIKKLYSNINNKKEREEILLLLRKIEGKQHLLIDFSNGFFKRRKINSELIAQKAKKYLDYPNSFLILIGTNWSNLELIKRLPISVKYKNSNYVTKNVALISPELFGILLGINNMYKDFLDKIILYNKNEDIDKLQEVHKALERIKDIHYFSTDEFNKIKDTNTLLKWL
;
A
#
# COMPACT_ATOMS: atom_id res chain seq x y z
N MET A 1 43.10 -3.81 2.44
CA MET A 1 43.19 -2.49 1.77
C MET A 1 44.15 -2.62 0.61
N VAL A 2 43.65 -2.59 -0.63
CA VAL A 2 44.49 -2.58 -1.84
C VAL A 2 45.19 -1.22 -1.94
N GLU A 3 46.47 -1.17 -2.30
CA GLU A 3 47.22 0.07 -2.54
C GLU A 3 46.60 0.88 -3.70
N HIS A 4 45.55 1.67 -3.43
CA HIS A 4 44.94 2.57 -4.41
C HIS A 4 45.75 3.87 -4.62
N THR A 5 47.03 3.88 -4.24
CA THR A 5 47.89 5.06 -4.14
C THR A 5 48.74 5.34 -5.38
N LYS A 6 48.66 4.53 -6.44
CA LYS A 6 49.51 4.68 -7.64
C LYS A 6 48.72 5.00 -8.92
N VAL A 7 47.77 5.95 -8.88
CA VAL A 7 47.27 6.58 -10.11
C VAL A 7 48.01 7.91 -10.31
N SER A 8 49.10 7.85 -11.06
CA SER A 8 49.96 9.01 -11.32
C SER A 8 49.28 10.00 -12.28
N ARG A 9 49.12 11.27 -11.85
CA ARG A 9 48.73 12.39 -12.74
C ARG A 9 49.74 12.64 -13.88
N LYS A 10 50.95 12.06 -13.84
CA LYS A 10 52.02 12.37 -14.80
C LYS A 10 51.74 11.88 -16.23
N THR A 11 50.67 11.12 -16.48
CA THR A 11 50.48 10.46 -17.79
C THR A 11 49.28 10.90 -18.61
N THR A 12 48.30 11.65 -18.09
CA THR A 12 47.05 11.88 -18.85
C THR A 12 46.86 13.34 -19.28
N ASN A 13 47.19 13.63 -20.55
CA ASN A 13 46.80 14.85 -21.29
C ASN A 13 45.29 14.90 -21.63
N GLU A 14 44.45 14.14 -20.91
CA GLU A 14 43.10 13.76 -21.35
C GLU A 14 42.03 14.08 -20.31
N ASP A 15 40.84 14.45 -20.78
CA ASP A 15 39.66 14.64 -19.93
C ASP A 15 39.08 13.28 -19.52
N ARG A 16 38.94 13.03 -18.22
CA ARG A 16 38.42 11.76 -17.68
C ARG A 16 37.36 11.98 -16.60
N ILE A 17 36.60 10.94 -16.30
CA ILE A 17 35.63 10.93 -15.20
C ILE A 17 36.10 9.95 -14.14
N ALA A 18 36.21 10.43 -12.89
CA ALA A 18 36.67 9.67 -11.75
C ALA A 18 35.57 9.54 -10.69
N ILE A 19 35.52 8.37 -10.07
CA ILE A 19 34.60 7.98 -8.99
C ILE A 19 35.37 7.74 -7.70
N CYS A 20 34.69 7.78 -6.57
CA CYS A 20 35.34 7.45 -5.30
C CYS A 20 35.64 5.94 -5.23
N PRO A 21 36.85 5.51 -4.83
CA PRO A 21 37.21 4.09 -4.71
C PRO A 21 36.46 3.39 -3.60
N GLN A 22 36.06 4.14 -2.55
CA GLN A 22 35.08 3.65 -1.60
C GLN A 22 33.79 3.39 -2.36
N LEU A 23 33.53 2.10 -2.61
CA LEU A 23 32.27 1.64 -3.12
C LEU A 23 31.17 2.23 -2.24
N GLY A 24 30.04 2.55 -2.86
CA GLY A 24 28.94 3.16 -2.15
C GLY A 24 28.96 4.68 -2.04
N CYS A 25 30.06 5.32 -2.46
CA CYS A 25 30.13 6.77 -2.51
C CYS A 25 29.56 7.34 -3.82
N GLU A 26 28.59 8.24 -3.74
CA GLU A 26 28.02 8.94 -4.90
C GLU A 26 28.95 10.03 -5.49
N THR A 27 30.18 10.18 -4.98
CA THR A 27 31.10 11.21 -5.49
C THR A 27 31.65 10.80 -6.85
N ILE A 28 31.24 11.53 -7.89
CA ILE A 28 31.72 11.42 -9.26
C ILE A 28 32.18 12.80 -9.71
N LYS A 29 33.39 12.92 -10.26
CA LYS A 29 33.96 14.20 -10.74
C LYS A 29 34.64 14.03 -12.08
N ARG A 30 34.50 15.05 -12.94
CA ARG A 30 35.35 15.22 -14.11
C ARG A 30 36.73 15.72 -13.70
N VAL A 31 37.77 15.06 -14.18
CA VAL A 31 39.17 15.40 -13.97
C VAL A 31 39.72 15.96 -15.29
N LYS A 32 39.98 17.27 -15.31
CA LYS A 32 40.54 17.97 -16.48
C LYS A 32 42.06 17.81 -16.52
N PRO A 33 42.66 17.78 -17.72
CA PRO A 33 44.12 17.84 -17.86
C PRO A 33 44.68 19.15 -17.30
N LEU A 34 45.92 19.10 -16.81
CA LEU A 34 46.64 20.29 -16.34
C LEU A 34 47.04 21.14 -17.55
N LYS A 35 46.67 22.43 -17.55
CA LYS A 35 46.94 23.35 -18.67
C LYS A 35 48.43 23.69 -18.88
N LEU A 36 49.28 23.47 -17.87
CA LEU A 36 50.72 23.76 -17.91
C LEU A 36 51.46 22.63 -17.20
N GLY A 37 52.18 21.79 -17.96
CA GLY A 37 52.87 20.60 -17.46
C GLY A 37 54.00 20.85 -16.46
N PHE A 38 54.44 22.10 -16.28
CA PHE A 38 55.66 22.45 -15.54
C PHE A 38 55.46 22.88 -14.07
N LEU A 39 54.24 23.17 -13.61
CA LEU A 39 53.98 23.68 -12.24
C LEU A 39 52.98 22.83 -11.43
N GLY A 40 52.69 21.61 -11.87
CA GLY A 40 51.53 20.85 -11.44
C GLY A 40 51.73 19.88 -10.27
N PHE A 41 52.26 20.28 -9.11
CA PHE A 41 52.12 19.51 -7.86
C PHE A 41 50.69 19.64 -7.27
N GLY A 42 49.67 19.57 -8.13
CA GLY A 42 48.27 19.66 -7.71
C GLY A 42 47.84 18.38 -7.03
N LYS A 43 47.32 18.50 -5.80
CA LYS A 43 46.66 17.40 -5.06
C LYS A 43 45.63 16.69 -5.95
N TYR A 44 45.68 15.37 -5.97
CA TYR A 44 44.73 14.52 -6.68
C TYR A 44 43.30 14.84 -6.19
N PRO A 45 42.25 14.88 -7.06
CA PRO A 45 40.91 15.15 -6.59
C PRO A 45 40.52 14.05 -5.61
N THR A 46 40.19 14.45 -4.38
CA THR A 46 39.73 13.53 -3.34
C THR A 46 38.21 13.54 -3.25
N CYS A 47 37.68 12.42 -2.80
CA CYS A 47 36.32 12.35 -2.31
C CYS A 47 36.19 13.24 -1.07
N ARG A 48 35.19 14.14 -1.03
CA ARG A 48 34.96 14.99 0.14
C ARG A 48 34.50 14.20 1.37
N LYS A 49 33.82 13.08 1.16
CA LYS A 49 33.25 12.23 2.23
C LYS A 49 34.29 11.29 2.83
N HIS A 50 35.14 10.68 2.01
CA HIS A 50 36.06 9.63 2.44
C HIS A 50 37.53 10.06 2.44
N HIS A 51 37.83 11.25 1.93
CA HIS A 51 39.20 11.78 1.79
C HIS A 51 40.15 10.90 0.96
N LEU A 52 39.64 9.90 0.25
CA LEU A 52 40.40 9.05 -0.67
C LEU A 52 40.58 9.70 -2.05
N PRO A 53 41.71 9.46 -2.76
CA PRO A 53 41.86 9.82 -4.16
C PRO A 53 40.78 9.18 -5.03
N LEU A 54 40.21 9.90 -6.00
CA LEU A 54 39.25 9.31 -6.94
C LEU A 54 39.94 8.33 -7.92
N VAL A 55 39.24 7.33 -8.42
CA VAL A 55 39.75 6.37 -9.42
C VAL A 55 38.94 6.52 -10.71
N TYR A 56 39.55 6.32 -11.87
CA TYR A 56 38.84 6.48 -13.13
C TYR A 56 37.77 5.40 -13.34
N VAL A 57 36.66 5.76 -13.97
CA VAL A 57 35.51 4.84 -14.14
C VAL A 57 35.91 3.59 -14.92
N ASP A 58 36.67 3.75 -16.00
CA ASP A 58 37.17 2.68 -16.86
C ASP A 58 38.14 1.72 -16.14
N GLU A 59 38.75 2.16 -15.04
CA GLU A 59 39.67 1.34 -14.25
C GLU A 59 38.97 0.57 -13.13
N ARG A 60 37.77 1.01 -12.71
CA ARG A 60 37.12 0.51 -11.48
C ARG A 60 35.78 -0.18 -11.71
N ILE A 61 35.12 0.04 -12.84
CA ILE A 61 33.76 -0.47 -13.05
C ILE A 61 33.68 -2.00 -13.16
N GLY A 62 34.72 -2.68 -13.66
CA GLY A 62 34.85 -4.14 -13.60
C GLY A 62 34.79 -4.65 -12.16
N GLU A 63 35.49 -3.96 -11.25
CA GLU A 63 35.44 -4.07 -9.79
C GLU A 63 34.03 -4.31 -9.24
N VAL A 64 33.14 -3.42 -9.69
CA VAL A 64 31.76 -3.35 -9.24
C VAL A 64 30.92 -4.45 -9.85
N VAL A 65 31.12 -4.75 -11.14
CA VAL A 65 30.39 -5.83 -11.81
C VAL A 65 30.77 -7.18 -11.20
N ASP A 66 32.03 -7.40 -10.84
CA ASP A 66 32.45 -8.61 -10.14
C ASP A 66 31.76 -8.75 -8.77
N ALA A 67 31.74 -7.68 -7.97
CA ALA A 67 30.98 -7.65 -6.71
C ALA A 67 29.47 -7.88 -6.92
N SER A 68 28.91 -7.34 -8.00
CA SER A 68 27.51 -7.56 -8.40
C SER A 68 27.23 -9.03 -8.65
N LEU A 69 28.09 -9.67 -9.45
CA LEU A 69 27.95 -11.07 -9.85
C LEU A 69 28.13 -11.99 -8.62
N ALA A 70 29.11 -11.70 -7.77
CA ALA A 70 29.32 -12.41 -6.52
C ALA A 70 28.08 -12.34 -5.61
N CYS A 71 27.43 -11.18 -5.55
CA CYS A 71 26.20 -10.99 -4.78
C CYS A 71 24.98 -11.72 -5.36
N LEU A 72 24.78 -11.61 -6.67
CA LEU A 72 23.59 -12.14 -7.35
C LEU A 72 23.56 -13.65 -7.34
N PHE A 73 24.73 -14.27 -7.50
CA PHE A 73 24.85 -15.71 -7.65
C PHE A 73 25.45 -16.38 -6.42
N ASP A 74 25.48 -15.71 -5.27
CA ASP A 74 25.88 -16.30 -4.00
C ASP A 74 24.94 -17.45 -3.59
N LYS A 75 25.47 -18.55 -3.06
CA LYS A 75 24.70 -19.68 -2.49
C LYS A 75 23.71 -19.22 -1.41
N SER A 76 24.00 -18.15 -0.68
CA SER A 76 23.08 -17.52 0.26
C SER A 76 21.78 -16.99 -0.37
N GLY A 77 21.76 -16.82 -1.70
CA GLY A 77 20.60 -16.42 -2.49
C GLY A 77 19.58 -17.54 -2.68
N LEU A 78 20.00 -18.80 -2.50
CA LEU A 78 19.09 -19.94 -2.49
C LEU A 78 18.09 -19.83 -1.32
N PRO A 79 16.91 -20.46 -1.43
CA PRO A 79 15.89 -20.31 -0.41
C PRO A 79 16.39 -20.82 0.95
N PRO A 80 16.14 -20.10 2.06
CA PRO A 80 16.63 -20.50 3.38
C PRO A 80 16.12 -21.90 3.78
N LYS A 81 16.99 -22.72 4.40
CA LYS A 81 16.66 -24.10 4.80
C LYS A 81 15.37 -24.22 5.64
N ALA A 82 15.15 -23.29 6.56
CA ALA A 82 13.92 -23.26 7.37
C ALA A 82 12.65 -23.02 6.54
N LEU A 83 12.74 -22.16 5.52
CA LEU A 83 11.64 -21.89 4.60
C LEU A 83 11.40 -23.10 3.68
N LEU A 84 12.47 -23.69 3.13
CA LEU A 84 12.40 -24.92 2.33
C LEU A 84 11.70 -26.05 3.08
N THR A 85 12.09 -26.28 4.34
CA THR A 85 11.50 -27.33 5.20
C THR A 85 10.00 -27.10 5.36
N THR A 86 9.61 -25.88 5.71
CA THR A 86 8.19 -25.50 5.88
C THR A 86 7.37 -25.73 4.60
N ILE A 87 7.92 -25.35 3.44
CA ILE A 87 7.20 -25.46 2.17
C ILE A 87 7.10 -26.91 1.73
N LYS A 88 8.15 -27.71 1.90
CA LYS A 88 8.12 -29.13 1.56
C LYS A 88 7.06 -29.89 2.36
N GLU A 89 6.99 -29.61 3.66
CA GLU A 89 6.04 -30.24 4.57
C GLU A 89 4.58 -29.85 4.25
N LYS A 90 4.33 -28.56 4.02
CA LYS A 90 2.96 -28.03 3.87
C LYS A 90 2.45 -28.05 2.43
N PHE A 91 3.34 -27.95 1.45
CA PHE A 91 3.04 -27.83 0.03
C PHE A 91 3.93 -28.73 -0.83
N PRO A 92 3.98 -30.05 -0.58
CA PRO A 92 4.89 -30.96 -1.29
C PRO A 92 4.68 -30.95 -2.81
N LYS A 93 3.43 -30.76 -3.26
CA LYS A 93 3.09 -30.66 -4.69
C LYS A 93 3.60 -29.37 -5.37
N GLU A 94 3.82 -28.31 -4.59
CA GLU A 94 4.30 -27.02 -5.08
C GLU A 94 5.79 -26.80 -4.78
N PHE A 95 6.45 -27.74 -4.08
CA PHE A 95 7.82 -27.58 -3.61
C PHE A 95 8.82 -27.39 -4.76
N SER A 96 8.70 -28.18 -5.83
CA SER A 96 9.59 -28.05 -6.97
C SER A 96 9.37 -26.73 -7.72
N THR A 97 8.12 -26.35 -7.91
CA THR A 97 7.75 -25.06 -8.50
C THR A 97 8.22 -23.90 -7.64
N PHE A 98 8.14 -24.00 -6.30
CA PHE A 98 8.67 -22.99 -5.38
C PHE A 98 10.18 -22.79 -5.57
N ILE A 99 10.97 -23.86 -5.63
CA ILE A 99 12.43 -23.77 -5.85
C ILE A 99 12.70 -23.05 -7.19
N ASN A 100 12.09 -23.51 -8.28
CA ASN A 100 12.25 -22.88 -9.60
C ASN A 100 11.85 -21.40 -9.60
N SER A 101 10.68 -21.07 -9.05
CA SER A 101 10.21 -19.69 -8.98
C SER A 101 11.12 -18.82 -8.09
N TRP A 102 11.69 -19.37 -7.01
CA TRP A 102 12.62 -18.64 -6.15
C TRP A 102 13.93 -18.33 -6.87
N VAL A 103 14.57 -19.34 -7.49
CA VAL A 103 15.83 -19.15 -8.22
C VAL A 103 15.61 -18.14 -9.37
N TYR A 104 14.45 -18.18 -10.02
CA TYR A 104 14.10 -17.22 -11.07
C TYR A 104 14.04 -15.81 -10.51
N CYS A 105 13.38 -15.66 -9.36
CA CYS A 105 13.25 -14.39 -8.65
C CYS A 105 14.57 -13.87 -8.07
N ILE A 106 15.67 -14.63 -8.02
CA ILE A 106 16.97 -14.11 -7.58
C ILE A 106 17.45 -13.01 -8.52
N THR A 107 17.38 -13.24 -9.83
CA THR A 107 17.85 -12.30 -10.86
C THR A 107 17.10 -10.97 -10.80
N ILE A 108 15.81 -10.99 -10.47
CA ILE A 108 14.96 -9.79 -10.38
C ILE A 108 15.02 -9.19 -8.97
N GLY A 109 14.81 -10.02 -7.94
CA GLY A 109 14.65 -9.61 -6.55
C GLY A 109 15.93 -9.09 -5.91
N ARG A 110 17.06 -9.77 -6.18
CA ARG A 110 18.38 -9.27 -5.83
C ARG A 110 18.86 -8.25 -6.87
N GLY A 111 18.75 -8.57 -8.16
CA GLY A 111 19.30 -7.75 -9.26
C GLY A 111 18.72 -6.35 -9.41
N ALA A 112 17.42 -6.15 -9.20
CA ALA A 112 16.82 -4.82 -9.34
C ALA A 112 17.40 -3.81 -8.33
N LYS A 113 17.73 -4.26 -7.11
CA LYS A 113 18.30 -3.41 -6.05
C LYS A 113 19.77 -3.09 -6.26
N ILE A 114 20.45 -3.94 -6.99
CA ILE A 114 21.90 -3.95 -7.14
C ILE A 114 22.22 -3.24 -8.45
N ILE A 115 21.82 -3.81 -9.58
CA ILE A 115 22.28 -3.42 -10.90
C ILE A 115 21.64 -2.11 -11.38
N SER A 116 20.31 -2.01 -11.32
CA SER A 116 19.60 -0.93 -12.02
C SER A 116 19.88 0.45 -11.42
N ALA A 117 19.98 0.56 -10.09
CA ALA A 117 20.20 1.85 -9.44
C ALA A 117 21.63 2.36 -9.65
N TYR A 118 22.62 1.48 -9.54
CA TYR A 118 24.03 1.87 -9.61
C TYR A 118 24.51 2.11 -11.03
N MET A 119 24.26 1.18 -11.96
CA MET A 119 24.65 1.36 -13.37
C MET A 119 23.97 2.60 -13.96
N ASN A 120 22.69 2.83 -13.67
CA ASN A 120 22.03 4.06 -14.10
C ASN A 120 22.64 5.30 -13.45
N THR A 121 23.07 5.23 -12.18
CA THR A 121 23.68 6.38 -11.51
C THR A 121 25.04 6.71 -12.09
N ILE A 122 25.89 5.71 -12.35
CA ILE A 122 27.17 5.91 -13.03
C ILE A 122 26.94 6.43 -14.44
N THR A 123 26.14 5.75 -15.27
CA THR A 123 25.89 6.17 -16.66
C THR A 123 25.34 7.58 -16.73
N ASN A 124 24.31 7.92 -15.93
CA ASN A 124 23.73 9.26 -15.93
C ASN A 124 24.72 10.32 -15.42
N SER A 125 25.50 9.99 -14.39
CA SER A 125 26.53 10.91 -13.88
C SER A 125 27.64 11.10 -14.89
N TYR A 126 28.02 10.03 -15.60
CA TYR A 126 29.02 10.05 -16.66
C TYR A 126 28.55 10.97 -17.80
N LEU A 127 27.34 10.74 -18.31
CA LEU A 127 26.72 11.56 -19.36
C LEU A 127 26.56 13.03 -18.96
N LYS A 128 26.20 13.33 -17.70
CA LYS A 128 26.09 14.70 -17.19
C LYS A 128 27.41 15.47 -17.19
N GLN A 129 28.54 14.78 -17.10
CA GLN A 129 29.86 15.41 -17.13
C GLN A 129 30.37 15.68 -18.55
N ILE A 130 29.70 15.14 -19.58
CA ILE A 130 30.02 15.36 -20.99
C ILE A 130 29.29 16.63 -21.49
N THR A 131 30.03 17.54 -22.12
CA THR A 131 29.43 18.76 -22.68
C THR A 131 28.70 18.48 -24.00
N LYS A 132 27.73 19.32 -24.39
CA LYS A 132 27.05 19.24 -25.69
C LYS A 132 28.02 19.25 -26.88
N LYS A 133 29.13 19.97 -26.77
CA LYS A 133 30.18 20.02 -27.80
C LYS A 133 30.90 18.68 -27.92
N GLN A 134 31.33 18.10 -26.80
CA GLN A 134 31.96 16.77 -26.78
C GLN A 134 31.01 15.66 -27.27
N LEU A 135 29.71 15.75 -26.96
CA LEU A 135 28.69 14.85 -27.50
C LEU A 135 28.55 14.94 -29.03
N LYS A 136 28.75 16.12 -29.63
CA LYS A 136 28.80 16.27 -31.09
C LYS A 136 30.11 15.74 -31.66
N ASP A 137 31.23 16.03 -31.00
CA ASP A 137 32.56 15.60 -31.44
C ASP A 137 32.72 14.07 -31.35
N LEU A 138 32.09 13.42 -30.36
CA LEU A 138 31.99 11.95 -30.25
C LEU A 138 31.28 11.30 -31.45
N LYS A 139 30.41 12.03 -32.17
CA LYS A 139 29.76 11.53 -33.39
C LYS A 139 30.62 11.65 -34.63
N ASN A 140 31.63 12.53 -34.60
CA ASN A 140 32.44 12.89 -35.75
C ASN A 140 33.85 12.29 -35.69
N ASP A 141 34.18 11.52 -34.64
CA ASP A 141 35.38 10.68 -34.45
C ASP A 141 36.76 11.36 -34.62
N THR A 142 36.83 12.69 -34.59
CA THR A 142 38.03 13.48 -34.94
C THR A 142 38.88 13.97 -33.76
N SER A 143 38.46 13.77 -32.50
CA SER A 143 39.08 14.40 -31.31
C SER A 143 39.74 13.40 -30.35
N ILE A 144 41.05 13.55 -30.10
CA ILE A 144 41.80 12.77 -29.08
C ILE A 144 41.19 12.95 -27.68
N ILE A 145 40.74 14.17 -27.33
CA ILE A 145 40.09 14.49 -26.05
C ILE A 145 38.78 13.71 -25.86
N CYS A 146 38.13 13.30 -26.96
CA CYS A 146 36.92 12.50 -26.91
C CYS A 146 37.18 10.98 -26.83
N LYS A 147 38.37 10.50 -27.21
CA LYS A 147 38.69 9.05 -27.22
C LYS A 147 38.65 8.41 -25.84
N THR A 148 39.09 9.12 -24.81
CA THR A 148 39.12 8.60 -23.42
C THR A 148 37.74 8.63 -22.78
N ILE A 149 36.94 9.65 -23.10
CA ILE A 149 35.53 9.70 -22.73
C ILE A 149 34.77 8.56 -23.39
N ALA A 150 35.02 8.31 -24.69
CA ALA A 150 34.46 7.18 -25.43
C ALA A 150 34.86 5.85 -24.77
N ARG A 151 36.16 5.64 -24.48
CA ARG A 151 36.65 4.44 -23.80
C ARG A 151 35.92 4.16 -22.48
N GLY A 152 35.65 5.18 -21.67
CA GLY A 152 34.88 4.97 -20.44
C GLY A 152 33.40 4.65 -20.68
N ILE A 153 32.77 5.15 -21.76
CA ILE A 153 31.43 4.73 -22.18
C ILE A 153 31.46 3.29 -22.67
N ASP A 154 32.46 2.93 -23.48
CA ASP A 154 32.64 1.59 -24.02
C ASP A 154 32.86 0.59 -22.89
N GLU A 155 33.67 0.94 -21.88
CA GLU A 155 33.89 0.09 -20.72
C GLU A 155 32.62 -0.06 -19.85
N ILE A 156 31.85 1.02 -19.63
CA ILE A 156 30.54 0.92 -18.96
C ILE A 156 29.62 -0.03 -19.74
N THR A 157 29.61 0.09 -21.08
CA THR A 157 28.76 -0.71 -21.96
C THR A 157 29.18 -2.18 -21.92
N LEU A 158 30.47 -2.46 -22.07
CA LEU A 158 31.07 -3.79 -21.99
C LEU A 158 30.74 -4.49 -20.67
N GLN A 159 30.92 -3.79 -19.54
CA GLN A 159 30.60 -4.35 -18.22
C GLN A 159 29.10 -4.56 -18.03
N PHE A 160 28.26 -3.68 -18.59
CA PHE A 160 26.80 -3.86 -18.56
C PHE A 160 26.36 -5.06 -19.40
N GLU A 161 26.92 -5.24 -20.60
CA GLU A 161 26.69 -6.40 -21.46
C GLU A 161 27.13 -7.71 -20.80
N ARG A 162 28.32 -7.72 -20.17
CA ARG A 162 28.82 -8.87 -19.39
C ARG A 162 27.82 -9.27 -18.30
N LEU A 163 27.30 -8.30 -17.56
CA LEU A 163 26.32 -8.51 -16.52
C LEU A 163 24.98 -9.03 -17.06
N LEU A 164 24.47 -8.45 -18.15
CA LEU A 164 23.25 -8.90 -18.82
C LEU A 164 23.39 -10.33 -19.36
N LYS A 165 24.55 -10.67 -19.93
CA LYS A 165 24.87 -12.03 -20.39
C LYS A 165 24.81 -13.02 -19.22
N HIS A 166 25.38 -12.67 -18.07
CA HIS A 166 25.31 -13.51 -16.88
C HIS A 166 23.87 -13.66 -16.34
N LEU A 167 23.08 -12.59 -16.32
CA LEU A 167 21.67 -12.65 -15.92
C LEU A 167 20.87 -13.57 -16.85
N ARG A 168 21.06 -13.42 -18.17
CA ARG A 168 20.39 -14.23 -19.20
C ARG A 168 20.75 -15.71 -19.07
N VAL A 169 22.04 -16.01 -19.00
CA VAL A 169 22.54 -17.38 -18.76
C VAL A 169 21.90 -17.92 -17.47
N HIS A 170 21.82 -17.12 -16.40
CA HIS A 170 21.21 -17.59 -15.17
C HIS A 170 19.69 -17.83 -15.28
N SER A 171 18.96 -17.01 -16.02
CA SER A 171 17.51 -17.16 -16.20
C SER A 171 17.13 -18.29 -17.16
N GLU A 172 17.96 -18.58 -18.17
CA GLU A 172 17.66 -19.56 -19.22
C GLU A 172 18.26 -20.95 -18.92
N VAL A 173 19.45 -21.03 -18.32
CA VAL A 173 20.18 -22.31 -18.13
C VAL A 173 19.73 -23.04 -16.87
N PHE A 174 19.50 -22.32 -15.77
CA PHE A 174 19.21 -22.98 -14.48
C PHE A 174 17.73 -23.31 -14.30
N ILE A 175 16.82 -22.72 -15.10
CA ILE A 175 15.39 -22.81 -14.85
C ILE A 175 14.63 -22.89 -16.17
N ASN A 176 13.74 -23.87 -16.27
CA ASN A 176 12.74 -23.87 -17.32
C ASN A 176 11.62 -22.88 -16.94
N ILE A 177 11.59 -21.72 -17.60
CA ILE A 177 10.61 -20.64 -17.36
C ILE A 177 9.16 -21.14 -17.51
N GLN A 178 8.91 -22.15 -18.36
CA GLN A 178 7.57 -22.73 -18.54
C GLN A 178 7.08 -23.50 -17.29
N LYS A 179 7.99 -23.88 -16.38
CA LYS A 179 7.67 -24.56 -15.11
C LYS A 179 7.40 -23.59 -13.96
N ILE A 180 7.47 -22.27 -14.20
CA ILE A 180 7.17 -21.26 -13.20
C ILE A 180 5.65 -21.13 -13.08
N LEU A 181 5.10 -21.47 -11.92
CA LEU A 181 3.69 -21.29 -11.60
C LEU A 181 3.51 -20.27 -10.48
N ASN A 182 2.36 -19.60 -10.50
CA ASN A 182 1.95 -18.75 -9.41
C ASN A 182 1.74 -19.60 -8.14
N PRO A 183 2.29 -19.18 -6.98
CA PRO A 183 2.06 -19.89 -5.73
C PRO A 183 0.56 -19.99 -5.41
N SER A 184 0.11 -21.09 -4.82
CA SER A 184 -1.27 -21.21 -4.30
C SER A 184 -1.53 -20.17 -3.20
N ALA A 185 -2.81 -19.91 -2.90
CA ALA A 185 -3.17 -18.99 -1.82
C ALA A 185 -2.55 -19.40 -0.47
N GLY A 186 -2.47 -20.71 -0.19
CA GLY A 186 -1.83 -21.24 1.01
C GLY A 186 -0.33 -20.95 1.05
N LEU A 187 0.38 -21.22 -0.05
CA LEU A 187 1.81 -20.94 -0.15
C LEU A 187 2.09 -19.43 -0.05
N ARG A 188 1.28 -18.58 -0.70
CA ARG A 188 1.37 -17.12 -0.55
C ARG A 188 1.24 -16.67 0.89
N ASN A 189 0.31 -17.25 1.66
CA ASN A 189 0.14 -16.91 3.07
C ASN A 189 1.37 -17.27 3.91
N VAL A 190 2.01 -18.41 3.65
CA VAL A 190 3.25 -18.80 4.33
C VAL A 190 4.40 -17.87 3.95
N LEU A 191 4.53 -17.52 2.67
CA LEU A 191 5.54 -16.57 2.18
C LEU A 191 5.33 -15.16 2.77
N ASN A 192 4.09 -14.68 2.83
CA ASN A 192 3.74 -13.40 3.47
C ASN A 192 4.11 -13.41 4.96
N ARG A 193 3.80 -14.50 5.68
CA ARG A 193 4.19 -14.64 7.09
C ARG A 193 5.71 -14.66 7.27
N TRP A 194 6.43 -15.39 6.43
CA TRP A 194 7.89 -15.40 6.44
C TRP A 194 8.46 -13.99 6.17
N LEU A 195 7.87 -13.26 5.22
CA LEU A 195 8.24 -11.89 4.88
C LEU A 195 8.02 -10.93 6.06
N GLU A 196 6.90 -11.03 6.77
CA GLU A 196 6.60 -10.21 7.94
C GLU A 196 7.58 -10.45 9.10
N VAL A 197 7.88 -11.71 9.41
CA VAL A 197 8.83 -12.08 10.47
C VAL A 197 10.24 -11.59 10.11
N SER A 198 10.70 -11.89 8.90
CA SER A 198 12.04 -11.50 8.42
C SER A 198 12.22 -9.98 8.37
N SER A 199 11.16 -9.23 8.07
CA SER A 199 11.19 -7.76 8.03
C SER A 199 11.27 -7.13 9.43
N LYS A 200 10.66 -7.75 10.45
CA LYS A 200 10.76 -7.27 11.85
C LYS A 200 12.16 -7.47 12.40
N GLU A 201 12.78 -8.63 12.13
CA GLU A 201 14.15 -8.94 12.56
C GLU A 201 15.18 -7.97 11.95
N LYS A 202 14.97 -7.52 10.70
CA LYS A 202 15.81 -6.49 10.05
C LYS A 202 15.95 -5.22 10.89
N THR A 203 14.89 -4.83 11.61
CA THR A 203 14.86 -3.58 12.40
C THR A 203 15.65 -3.69 13.69
N ILE A 204 15.91 -4.91 14.17
CA ILE A 204 16.64 -5.17 15.41
C ILE A 204 18.15 -5.11 15.15
N LEU A 205 18.63 -5.69 14.04
CA LEU A 205 20.05 -5.73 13.70
C LEU A 205 20.65 -4.34 13.38
N LEU A 206 19.89 -3.45 12.74
CA LEU A 206 20.32 -2.05 12.49
C LEU A 206 20.60 -1.27 13.79
N LYS A 207 19.97 -1.65 14.90
CA LYS A 207 20.20 -1.03 16.21
C LYS A 207 21.45 -1.54 16.92
N ILE A 208 21.99 -2.68 16.46
CA ILE A 208 23.17 -3.34 17.04
C ILE A 208 24.45 -2.79 16.37
N GLU A 209 24.41 -2.52 15.05
CA GLU A 209 25.51 -1.90 14.29
C GLU A 209 25.95 -0.56 14.88
N GLU A 210 25.05 0.22 15.49
CA GLU A 210 25.38 1.51 16.11
C GLU A 210 26.16 1.38 17.44
N LYS A 211 26.26 0.17 18.03
CA LYS A 211 26.75 -0.01 19.40
C LYS A 211 27.94 -0.96 19.56
N GLN A 212 28.19 -1.87 18.62
CA GLN A 212 29.21 -2.92 18.78
C GLN A 212 29.90 -3.26 17.46
N PHE A 213 31.15 -3.73 17.57
CA PHE A 213 31.87 -4.33 16.45
C PHE A 213 31.23 -5.67 16.08
N ILE A 214 30.78 -5.80 14.83
CA ILE A 214 30.12 -7.01 14.31
C ILE A 214 31.09 -7.72 13.34
N PRO A 215 31.33 -9.03 13.50
CA PRO A 215 32.12 -9.79 12.53
C PRO A 215 31.57 -9.70 11.11
N ILE A 216 32.43 -9.55 10.11
CA ILE A 216 32.03 -9.37 8.70
C ILE A 216 31.11 -10.50 8.18
N SER A 217 31.27 -11.72 8.68
CA SER A 217 30.39 -12.86 8.38
C SER A 217 28.94 -12.67 8.86
N GLN A 218 28.75 -12.03 10.02
CA GLN A 218 27.43 -11.68 10.53
C GLN A 218 26.82 -10.52 9.75
N VAL A 219 27.64 -9.55 9.34
CA VAL A 219 27.23 -8.46 8.42
C VAL A 219 26.74 -9.06 7.11
N LYS A 220 27.45 -10.03 6.52
CA LYS A 220 27.00 -10.74 5.31
C LYS A 220 25.63 -11.39 5.48
N GLY A 221 25.40 -12.11 6.58
CA GLY A 221 24.10 -12.73 6.87
C GLY A 221 22.95 -11.72 6.91
N TYR A 222 23.21 -10.50 7.39
CA TYR A 222 22.24 -9.40 7.39
C TYR A 222 21.92 -8.91 5.96
N TYR A 223 22.95 -8.68 5.14
CA TYR A 223 22.79 -8.27 3.74
C TYR A 223 22.06 -9.32 2.91
N ASP A 224 22.44 -10.59 3.05
CA ASP A 224 21.80 -11.75 2.40
C ASP A 224 20.30 -11.80 2.72
N ARG A 225 19.92 -11.53 3.97
CA ARG A 225 18.52 -11.51 4.41
C ARG A 225 17.71 -10.39 3.73
N ILE A 226 18.27 -9.18 3.62
CA ILE A 226 17.59 -8.05 2.94
C ILE A 226 17.34 -8.36 1.46
N LEU A 227 18.28 -9.06 0.84
CA LEU A 227 18.19 -9.45 -0.56
C LEU A 227 17.18 -10.57 -0.74
N ASN A 228 17.16 -11.57 0.14
CA ASN A 228 16.18 -12.66 0.12
C ASN A 228 14.75 -12.17 0.40
N ILE A 229 14.57 -11.12 1.22
CA ILE A 229 13.30 -10.39 1.35
C ILE A 229 12.87 -9.81 -0.01
N GLY A 230 13.81 -9.26 -0.79
CA GLY A 230 13.54 -8.79 -2.16
C GLY A 230 13.10 -9.91 -3.10
N THR A 231 13.81 -11.05 -3.07
CA THR A 231 13.46 -12.27 -3.82
C THR A 231 12.06 -12.77 -3.48
N CYS A 232 11.73 -12.90 -2.18
CA CYS A 232 10.42 -13.35 -1.74
C CYS A 232 9.29 -12.37 -2.15
N ARG A 233 9.55 -11.07 -2.16
CA ARG A 233 8.58 -10.08 -2.65
C ARG A 233 8.30 -10.27 -4.14
N CYS A 234 9.34 -10.48 -4.95
CA CYS A 234 9.17 -10.78 -6.37
C CYS A 234 8.35 -12.05 -6.60
N LEU A 235 8.61 -13.10 -5.82
CA LEU A 235 7.84 -14.35 -5.87
C LEU A 235 6.34 -14.14 -5.58
N LEU A 236 6.01 -13.14 -4.78
CA LEU A 236 4.64 -12.74 -4.44
C LEU A 236 4.02 -11.75 -5.45
N GLY A 237 4.70 -11.43 -6.56
CA GLY A 237 4.27 -10.41 -7.52
C GLY A 237 4.39 -8.97 -6.99
N LEU A 238 5.09 -8.77 -5.87
CA LEU A 238 5.33 -7.46 -5.28
C LEU A 238 6.63 -6.85 -5.83
N PRO A 239 6.75 -5.52 -5.89
CA PRO A 239 8.00 -4.88 -6.26
C PRO A 239 9.10 -5.24 -5.23
N PRO A 240 10.35 -5.49 -5.67
CA PRO A 240 11.44 -5.90 -4.80
C PRO A 240 11.81 -4.82 -3.76
N ILE A 241 11.55 -3.55 -4.10
CA ILE A 241 11.80 -2.37 -3.27
C ILE A 241 10.46 -1.82 -2.77
N GLU A 242 10.34 -1.61 -1.46
CA GLU A 242 9.19 -0.94 -0.86
C GLU A 242 9.25 0.57 -1.08
N LYS A 243 8.19 1.16 -1.65
CA LYS A 243 8.10 2.60 -1.95
C LYS A 243 8.20 3.50 -0.70
N ASN A 244 7.83 2.98 0.48
CA ASN A 244 7.67 3.79 1.70
C ASN A 244 8.86 3.73 2.68
N ASN A 245 9.88 2.91 2.43
CA ASN A 245 10.99 2.69 3.37
C ASN A 245 12.27 3.46 3.00
N LYS A 246 12.15 4.76 2.69
CA LYS A 246 13.30 5.62 2.35
C LYS A 246 14.31 5.79 3.50
N LYS A 247 13.89 5.66 4.77
CA LYS A 247 14.76 5.90 5.94
C LYS A 247 15.56 4.66 6.40
N ASN A 248 15.18 3.44 6.01
CA ASN A 248 15.76 2.19 6.53
C ASN A 248 16.27 1.25 5.42
N ASN A 249 16.53 1.78 4.22
CA ASN A 249 17.07 1.00 3.12
C ASN A 249 18.55 1.29 2.95
N ILE A 250 19.38 0.28 3.20
CA ILE A 250 20.78 0.24 2.75
C ILE A 250 20.79 0.55 1.26
N SER A 251 21.57 1.56 0.86
CA SER A 251 21.63 1.99 -0.53
C SER A 251 22.18 0.88 -1.42
N ALA A 252 21.91 0.92 -2.73
CA ALA A 252 22.51 -0.02 -3.69
C ALA A 252 24.04 0.01 -3.57
N PHE A 253 24.54 1.23 -3.49
CA PHE A 253 25.88 1.67 -3.18
C PHE A 253 26.50 0.96 -1.95
N ASP A 254 25.89 1.02 -0.78
CA ASP A 254 26.40 0.36 0.44
C ASP A 254 26.45 -1.18 0.28
N ARG A 255 25.48 -1.76 -0.43
CA ARG A 255 25.45 -3.22 -0.72
C ARG A 255 26.60 -3.66 -1.59
N PHE A 256 26.99 -2.87 -2.58
CA PHE A 256 28.14 -3.20 -3.42
C PHE A 256 29.43 -3.24 -2.63
N SER A 257 29.63 -2.24 -1.77
CA SER A 257 30.81 -2.15 -0.91
C SER A 257 30.92 -3.37 -0.03
N ALA A 258 29.83 -3.70 0.65
CA ALA A 258 29.77 -4.86 1.52
C ALA A 258 30.05 -6.16 0.74
N TYR A 259 29.44 -6.36 -0.43
CA TYR A 259 29.68 -7.59 -1.21
C TYR A 259 31.05 -7.68 -1.86
N PHE A 260 31.67 -6.55 -2.20
CA PHE A 260 33.06 -6.55 -2.65
C PHE A 260 33.99 -6.98 -1.51
N GLU A 261 33.77 -6.47 -0.29
CA GLU A 261 34.50 -6.92 0.90
C GLU A 261 34.23 -8.40 1.20
N PHE A 262 32.97 -8.86 1.11
CA PHE A 262 32.64 -10.28 1.28
C PHE A 262 33.31 -11.17 0.24
N TRP A 263 33.45 -10.67 -1.00
CA TRP A 263 34.12 -11.40 -2.07
C TRP A 263 35.62 -11.49 -1.82
N LEU A 264 36.27 -10.39 -1.43
CA LEU A 264 37.69 -10.37 -1.05
C LEU A 264 38.01 -11.28 0.14
N ASP A 265 37.09 -11.36 1.10
CA ASP A 265 37.22 -12.23 2.29
C ASP A 265 36.76 -13.68 2.04
N ASN A 266 36.51 -14.06 0.78
CA ASN A 266 36.03 -15.40 0.38
C ASN A 266 34.74 -15.86 1.09
N LEU A 267 33.89 -14.91 1.51
CA LEU A 267 32.60 -15.18 2.15
C LEU A 267 31.47 -15.41 1.14
N THR A 268 31.71 -15.11 -0.13
CA THR A 268 30.78 -15.36 -1.23
C THR A 268 31.15 -16.63 -1.98
N GLN A 269 30.17 -17.47 -2.28
CA GLN A 269 30.37 -18.66 -3.09
C GLN A 269 29.30 -18.73 -4.17
N LYS A 270 29.69 -18.87 -5.43
CA LYS A 270 28.73 -18.98 -6.53
C LYS A 270 27.94 -20.30 -6.44
N PHE A 271 26.62 -20.27 -6.55
CA PHE A 271 25.81 -21.48 -6.65
C PHE A 271 25.87 -22.10 -8.06
N THR A 272 25.76 -23.41 -8.11
CA THR A 272 25.84 -24.26 -9.31
C THR A 272 24.51 -24.97 -9.58
N ILE A 273 24.40 -25.69 -10.71
CA ILE A 273 23.23 -26.54 -10.98
C ILE A 273 23.11 -27.62 -9.91
N SER A 274 24.23 -28.23 -9.51
CA SER A 274 24.26 -29.23 -8.43
C SER A 274 23.70 -28.68 -7.13
N ASP A 275 24.01 -27.43 -6.76
CA ASP A 275 23.46 -26.83 -5.54
C ASP A 275 21.94 -26.70 -5.59
N ILE A 276 21.36 -26.48 -6.79
CA ILE A 276 19.91 -26.42 -7.00
C ILE A 276 19.31 -27.84 -6.97
N GLU A 277 19.96 -28.80 -7.62
CA GLU A 277 19.60 -30.23 -7.58
C GLU A 277 19.58 -30.76 -6.14
N ASP A 278 20.57 -30.34 -5.36
CA ASP A 278 20.66 -30.61 -3.94
C ASP A 278 19.49 -30.00 -3.18
N LEU A 279 18.86 -28.89 -3.58
CA LEU A 279 17.65 -28.42 -2.89
C LEU A 279 16.50 -29.41 -2.99
N TYR A 280 16.39 -30.13 -4.11
CA TYR A 280 15.39 -31.19 -4.28
C TYR A 280 15.73 -32.44 -3.45
N ASN A 281 17.04 -32.75 -3.31
CA ASN A 281 17.55 -33.99 -2.69
C ASN A 281 17.85 -33.88 -1.18
N THR A 282 18.35 -32.73 -0.70
CA THR A 282 18.85 -32.44 0.67
C THR A 282 17.75 -32.44 1.72
N THR A 283 16.53 -32.83 1.36
CA THR A 283 15.43 -33.02 2.28
C THR A 283 14.84 -34.42 2.14
N LYS A 284 15.68 -35.47 2.13
CA LYS A 284 15.31 -36.77 2.73
C LYS A 284 15.11 -36.63 4.25
N VAL A 285 14.33 -35.64 4.69
CA VAL A 285 13.61 -35.75 5.95
C VAL A 285 12.39 -36.55 5.57
N CYS A 286 12.23 -37.72 6.19
CA CYS A 286 11.03 -38.55 6.06
C CYS A 286 9.83 -37.60 6.08
N ILE A 287 9.12 -37.49 4.95
CA ILE A 287 7.83 -36.80 4.92
C ILE A 287 6.92 -37.70 5.74
N VAL A 288 6.91 -37.45 7.04
CA VAL A 288 5.94 -37.98 7.97
C VAL A 288 4.63 -37.32 7.51
N SER A 289 3.87 -38.04 6.68
CA SER A 289 2.43 -37.82 6.46
C SER A 289 1.78 -37.17 7.69
N PRO A 290 0.84 -36.23 7.55
CA PRO A 290 0.10 -35.66 8.68
C PRO A 290 -0.51 -36.71 9.62
N ASN A 291 -0.69 -37.94 9.11
CA ASN A 291 -1.19 -39.11 9.84
C ASN A 291 -0.11 -40.05 10.36
N SER A 292 1.16 -39.87 10.00
CA SER A 292 2.26 -40.66 10.55
C SER A 292 2.85 -40.03 11.80
N PHE A 293 3.44 -40.89 12.61
CA PHE A 293 4.03 -40.55 13.89
C PHE A 293 5.43 -39.98 13.70
N THR A 294 5.82 -39.00 14.52
CA THR A 294 7.23 -38.59 14.63
C THR A 294 8.07 -39.67 15.34
N ASN A 295 9.40 -39.62 15.26
CA ASN A 295 10.24 -40.62 15.92
C ASN A 295 10.02 -40.64 17.45
N ASP A 296 9.93 -39.47 18.08
CA ASP A 296 9.62 -39.35 19.51
C ASP A 296 8.26 -39.99 19.86
N GLU A 297 7.28 -39.84 18.96
CA GLU A 297 5.96 -40.44 19.11
C GLU A 297 6.02 -41.96 18.96
N LEU A 298 6.74 -42.47 17.96
CA LEU A 298 6.93 -43.90 17.77
C LEU A 298 7.65 -44.54 18.95
N GLU A 299 8.67 -43.88 19.47
CA GLU A 299 9.41 -44.34 20.64
C GLU A 299 8.50 -44.38 21.88
N PHE A 300 7.76 -43.30 22.14
CA PHE A 300 6.77 -43.25 23.21
C PHE A 300 5.73 -44.38 23.09
N LEU A 301 5.13 -44.53 21.90
CA LEU A 301 4.09 -45.53 21.67
C LEU A 301 4.65 -46.96 21.78
N LYS A 302 5.88 -47.20 21.32
CA LYS A 302 6.59 -48.47 21.51
C LYS A 302 6.81 -48.77 23.00
N ARG A 303 7.27 -47.79 23.79
CA ARG A 303 7.43 -47.94 25.25
C ARG A 303 6.10 -48.24 25.94
N LYS A 304 5.00 -47.61 25.51
CA LYS A 304 3.65 -47.87 26.02
C LYS A 304 2.96 -49.10 25.41
N LYS A 305 3.68 -49.91 24.61
CA LYS A 305 3.17 -51.11 23.94
C LYS A 305 1.93 -50.85 23.06
N ILE A 306 1.82 -49.65 22.49
CA ILE A 306 0.74 -49.26 21.58
C ILE A 306 1.14 -49.63 20.15
N VAL A 307 0.40 -50.55 19.54
CA VAL A 307 0.66 -51.01 18.17
C VAL A 307 0.07 -50.03 17.16
N THR A 308 0.93 -49.22 16.55
CA THR A 308 0.53 -48.14 15.64
C THR A 308 -0.24 -48.62 14.41
N SER A 309 0.05 -49.82 13.89
CA SER A 309 -0.64 -50.41 12.74
C SER A 309 -2.11 -50.78 13.01
N LYS A 310 -2.53 -50.87 14.27
CA LYS A 310 -3.92 -51.17 14.67
C LYS A 310 -4.76 -49.92 14.88
N LEU A 311 -4.18 -48.73 14.77
CA LEU A 311 -4.88 -47.48 15.08
C LEU A 311 -5.67 -46.96 13.87
N LYS A 312 -6.98 -46.76 14.05
CA LYS A 312 -7.85 -46.15 13.01
C LYS A 312 -7.46 -44.71 12.67
N THR A 313 -6.91 -43.98 13.64
CA THR A 313 -6.38 -42.62 13.46
C THR A 313 -5.12 -42.45 14.30
N ARG A 314 -4.25 -41.48 13.94
CA ARG A 314 -3.03 -41.15 14.69
C ARG A 314 -3.27 -40.95 16.20
N TRP A 315 -4.44 -40.49 16.60
CA TRP A 315 -4.80 -40.19 17.99
C TRP A 315 -5.81 -41.16 18.60
N ALA A 316 -6.07 -42.31 17.95
CA ALA A 316 -7.01 -43.32 18.45
C ALA A 316 -6.53 -44.00 19.74
N TRP A 317 -5.23 -43.92 20.04
CA TRP A 317 -4.64 -44.45 21.27
C TRP A 317 -4.88 -43.56 22.50
N VAL A 318 -5.38 -42.33 22.31
CA VAL A 318 -5.66 -41.36 23.39
C VAL A 318 -6.98 -41.73 24.07
N ILE A 319 -7.00 -42.87 24.77
CA ILE A 319 -8.16 -43.43 25.48
C ILE A 319 -8.04 -43.30 27.00
N ASN A 320 -6.84 -43.00 27.49
CA ASN A 320 -6.53 -42.95 28.92
C ASN A 320 -5.89 -41.61 29.28
N LYS A 321 -6.37 -40.99 30.36
CA LYS A 321 -5.89 -39.68 30.86
C LYS A 321 -4.40 -39.70 31.21
N GLN A 322 -3.94 -40.75 31.89
CA GLN A 322 -2.56 -40.93 32.31
C GLN A 322 -1.61 -40.99 31.12
N ILE A 323 -1.93 -41.82 30.12
CA ILE A 323 -1.10 -41.95 28.90
C ILE A 323 -1.07 -40.63 28.12
N ALA A 324 -2.18 -39.88 28.08
CA ALA A 324 -2.20 -38.57 27.45
C ALA A 324 -1.31 -37.53 28.18
N MET A 325 -1.30 -37.55 29.51
CA MET A 325 -0.43 -36.69 30.33
C MET A 325 1.05 -37.03 30.14
N GLU A 326 1.39 -38.32 30.14
CA GLU A 326 2.75 -38.80 29.88
C GLU A 326 3.22 -38.40 28.48
N PHE A 327 2.37 -38.54 27.46
CA PHE A 327 2.69 -38.10 26.10
C PHE A 327 2.93 -36.59 26.03
N TYR A 328 2.11 -35.80 26.72
CA TYR A 328 2.32 -34.36 26.79
C TYR A 328 3.68 -34.02 27.40
N ASN A 329 4.03 -34.66 28.52
CA ASN A 329 5.29 -34.40 29.24
C ASN A 329 6.53 -34.87 28.48
N GLU A 330 6.48 -36.06 27.88
CA GLU A 330 7.65 -36.69 27.26
C GLU A 330 7.85 -36.25 25.80
N VAL A 331 6.77 -35.90 25.09
CA VAL A 331 6.82 -35.69 23.63
C VAL A 331 6.49 -34.25 23.24
N ILE A 332 5.47 -33.63 23.85
CA ILE A 332 5.01 -32.29 23.42
C ILE A 332 5.81 -31.19 24.13
N LEU A 333 5.86 -31.23 25.46
CA LEU A 333 6.44 -30.18 26.28
C LEU A 333 7.92 -29.88 25.95
N PRO A 334 8.81 -30.88 25.70
CA PRO A 334 10.22 -30.63 25.39
C PRO A 334 10.45 -29.86 24.08
N LYS A 335 9.42 -29.75 23.22
CA LYS A 335 9.49 -28.99 21.96
C LYS A 335 9.32 -27.48 22.17
N PHE A 336 9.15 -27.03 23.41
CA PHE A 336 8.93 -25.63 23.74
C PHE A 336 9.80 -25.18 24.91
N GLU A 337 10.31 -23.94 24.82
CA GLU A 337 11.03 -23.28 25.93
C GLU A 337 10.10 -22.89 27.08
N ASN A 338 8.78 -22.88 26.86
CA ASN A 338 7.74 -22.49 27.81
C ASN A 338 6.53 -23.42 27.67
N VAL A 339 5.61 -23.41 28.65
CA VAL A 339 4.34 -24.17 28.58
C VAL A 339 3.57 -23.83 27.29
N PRO A 340 3.39 -24.79 26.36
CA PRO A 340 2.74 -24.52 25.09
C PRO A 340 1.26 -24.19 25.26
N LYS A 341 0.79 -23.14 24.57
CA LYS A 341 -0.64 -22.86 24.46
C LYS A 341 -1.30 -23.79 23.47
N ALA A 342 -2.63 -23.85 23.52
CA ALA A 342 -3.48 -24.49 22.53
C ALA A 342 -3.05 -24.23 21.07
N HIS A 343 -2.77 -22.98 20.73
CA HIS A 343 -2.33 -22.56 19.39
C HIS A 343 -0.95 -23.12 19.02
N ASP A 344 -0.04 -23.24 19.99
CA ASP A 344 1.32 -23.73 19.77
C ASP A 344 1.29 -25.23 19.42
N MET A 345 0.46 -25.99 20.16
CA MET A 345 0.19 -27.41 19.88
C MET A 345 -0.44 -27.60 18.50
N ASP A 346 -1.41 -26.76 18.11
CA ASP A 346 -2.07 -26.86 16.81
C ASP A 346 -1.09 -26.63 15.65
N ASN A 347 -0.14 -25.69 15.81
CA ASN A 347 0.88 -25.38 14.80
C ASN A 347 1.86 -26.54 14.55
N LEU A 348 2.10 -27.40 15.55
CA LEU A 348 2.92 -28.61 15.44
C LEU A 348 2.12 -29.86 15.01
N GLY A 349 0.83 -29.71 14.67
CA GLY A 349 -0.01 -30.82 14.23
C GLY A 349 -0.69 -31.61 15.36
N TYR A 350 -0.63 -31.15 16.62
CA TYR A 350 -1.28 -31.80 17.77
C TYR A 350 -2.75 -31.40 17.97
N ARG A 351 -3.39 -30.80 16.95
CA ARG A 351 -4.83 -30.45 17.00
C ARG A 351 -5.71 -31.68 17.26
N GLY A 352 -5.39 -32.81 16.63
CA GLY A 352 -6.14 -34.05 16.81
C GLY A 352 -5.96 -34.66 18.20
N PHE A 353 -4.73 -34.63 18.75
CA PHE A 353 -4.46 -34.99 20.14
C PHE A 353 -5.32 -34.15 21.11
N ARG A 354 -5.35 -32.83 20.92
CA ARG A 354 -6.20 -31.91 21.70
C ARG A 354 -7.70 -32.19 21.58
N ALA A 355 -8.16 -32.70 20.45
CA ALA A 355 -9.55 -33.12 20.28
C ALA A 355 -9.82 -34.42 21.04
N SER A 356 -8.89 -35.38 21.02
CA SER A 356 -9.02 -36.63 21.75
C SER A 356 -9.00 -36.45 23.27
N ILE A 357 -8.08 -35.65 23.83
CA ILE A 357 -8.05 -35.42 25.28
C ILE A 357 -9.31 -34.71 25.80
N ARG A 358 -9.95 -33.88 24.97
CA ARG A 358 -11.23 -33.24 25.31
C ARG A 358 -12.36 -34.26 25.49
N LYS A 359 -12.33 -35.36 24.72
CA LYS A 359 -13.27 -36.48 24.90
C LYS A 359 -13.05 -37.21 26.23
N LEU A 360 -11.84 -37.12 26.78
CA LEU A 360 -11.52 -37.64 28.11
C LEU A 360 -11.86 -36.63 29.23
N GLY A 361 -12.43 -35.46 28.91
CA GLY A 361 -12.68 -34.40 29.88
C GLY A 361 -11.40 -33.70 30.37
N LEU A 362 -10.34 -33.70 29.55
CA LEU A 362 -9.10 -32.96 29.82
C LEU A 362 -8.94 -31.76 28.88
N GLY A 363 -8.44 -30.66 29.43
CA GLY A 363 -7.95 -29.48 28.73
C GLY A 363 -6.42 -29.42 28.69
N VAL A 364 -5.88 -28.45 27.94
CA VAL A 364 -4.42 -28.18 27.90
C VAL A 364 -3.90 -27.77 29.29
N ASN A 365 -4.76 -27.17 30.12
CA ASN A 365 -4.41 -26.77 31.48
C ASN A 365 -4.29 -27.97 32.43
N ASP A 366 -5.12 -29.01 32.27
CA ASP A 366 -4.96 -30.25 33.04
C ASP A 366 -3.62 -30.91 32.73
N LEU A 367 -3.23 -30.91 31.45
CA LEU A 367 -1.91 -31.38 31.02
C LEU A 367 -0.78 -30.53 31.60
N THR A 368 -0.94 -29.21 31.61
CA THR A 368 0.01 -28.25 32.20
C THR A 368 0.17 -28.45 33.70
N LYS A 369 -0.93 -28.70 34.41
CA LYS A 369 -0.95 -28.96 35.86
C LYS A 369 -0.29 -30.29 36.20
N ALA A 370 -0.59 -31.33 35.41
CA ALA A 370 0.05 -32.64 35.54
C ALA A 370 1.56 -32.60 35.24
N ALA A 371 1.99 -31.65 34.42
CA ALA A 371 3.39 -31.37 34.12
C ALA A 371 4.11 -30.57 35.24
N GLY A 372 3.44 -30.25 36.35
CA GLY A 372 4.01 -29.50 37.47
C GLY A 372 4.01 -27.97 37.28
N PHE A 373 3.41 -27.45 36.21
CA PHE A 373 3.32 -26.01 35.98
C PHE A 373 2.02 -25.44 36.57
N LYS A 374 2.08 -24.18 37.02
CA LYS A 374 0.87 -23.47 37.44
C LYS A 374 -0.04 -23.23 36.22
N PRO A 375 -1.35 -23.57 36.29
CA PRO A 375 -2.27 -23.28 35.21
C PRO A 375 -2.36 -21.76 34.97
N TYR A 376 -2.74 -21.38 33.75
CA TYR A 376 -2.92 -19.97 33.39
C TYR A 376 -3.91 -19.29 34.35
N HIS A 377 -3.66 -18.01 34.71
CA HIS A 377 -4.53 -17.22 35.59
C HIS A 377 -6.01 -17.23 35.16
N GLU A 378 -6.26 -17.46 33.86
CA GLU A 378 -7.57 -17.52 33.22
C GLU A 378 -8.60 -18.42 33.91
N GLU A 379 -8.22 -19.56 34.49
CA GLU A 379 -9.19 -20.45 35.16
C GLU A 379 -9.76 -19.88 36.45
N LYS A 380 -8.98 -19.05 37.16
CA LYS A 380 -9.43 -18.47 38.44
C LYS A 380 -10.64 -17.55 38.29
N TYR A 381 -10.88 -17.04 37.07
CA TYR A 381 -11.96 -16.11 36.78
C TYR A 381 -12.82 -16.51 35.57
N THR A 382 -12.60 -17.72 35.03
CA THR A 382 -13.44 -18.27 33.98
C THR A 382 -14.75 -18.72 34.62
N GLY A 383 -15.86 -18.09 34.23
CA GLY A 383 -17.18 -18.36 34.79
C GLY A 383 -17.68 -17.29 35.75
N MET A 384 -16.79 -16.47 36.30
CA MET A 384 -17.17 -15.38 37.20
C MET A 384 -18.11 -14.37 36.52
N ASN A 385 -19.14 -13.95 37.27
CA ASN A 385 -19.99 -12.79 36.98
C ASN A 385 -19.27 -11.48 37.34
N TYR A 386 -19.91 -10.32 37.15
CA TYR A 386 -19.25 -9.03 37.33
C TYR A 386 -18.78 -8.79 38.77
N ASP A 387 -19.61 -9.10 39.76
CA ASP A 387 -19.29 -8.89 41.18
C ASP A 387 -18.20 -9.85 41.66
N GLU A 388 -18.21 -11.09 41.18
CA GLU A 388 -17.15 -12.07 41.43
C GLU A 388 -15.83 -11.62 40.81
N LEU A 389 -15.84 -11.08 39.59
CA LEU A 389 -14.66 -10.50 38.95
C LEU A 389 -14.15 -9.28 39.73
N LEU A 390 -15.05 -8.45 40.25
CA LEU A 390 -14.72 -7.27 41.05
C LEU A 390 -14.04 -7.67 42.36
N LYS A 391 -14.60 -8.66 43.05
CA LYS A 391 -14.03 -9.24 44.27
C LYS A 391 -12.66 -9.88 43.99
N PHE A 392 -12.58 -10.71 42.96
CA PHE A 392 -11.33 -11.34 42.54
C PHE A 392 -10.26 -10.32 42.20
N PHE A 393 -10.63 -9.22 41.54
CA PHE A 393 -9.71 -8.12 41.25
C PHE A 393 -9.16 -7.48 42.52
N LYS A 394 -10.01 -7.13 43.49
CA LYS A 394 -9.59 -6.50 44.75
C LYS A 394 -8.68 -7.39 45.58
N GLU A 395 -9.00 -8.68 45.67
CA GLU A 395 -8.34 -9.62 46.58
C GLU A 395 -7.08 -10.25 45.97
N ASN A 396 -7.07 -10.48 44.65
CA ASN A 396 -6.02 -11.29 44.00
C ASN A 396 -5.20 -10.49 42.99
N VAL A 397 -5.85 -9.77 42.08
CA VAL A 397 -5.17 -9.11 40.95
C VAL A 397 -4.49 -7.82 41.39
N TYR A 398 -5.23 -6.94 42.08
CA TYR A 398 -4.77 -5.60 42.43
C TYR A 398 -3.56 -5.61 43.38
N PRO A 399 -3.49 -6.42 44.46
CA PRO A 399 -2.33 -6.43 45.34
C PRO A 399 -1.04 -6.83 44.62
N GLU A 400 -1.11 -7.85 43.76
CA GLU A 400 0.02 -8.33 42.96
C GLU A 400 0.49 -7.26 41.97
N VAL A 401 -0.46 -6.65 41.25
CA VAL A 401 -0.17 -5.67 40.20
C VAL A 401 0.32 -4.36 40.81
N LYS A 402 -0.26 -3.90 41.92
CA LYS A 402 0.17 -2.73 42.69
C LYS A 402 1.64 -2.87 43.08
N SER A 403 2.03 -4.04 43.60
CA SER A 403 3.42 -4.32 43.97
C SER A 403 4.36 -4.29 42.75
N LYS A 404 3.99 -5.00 41.66
CA LYS A 404 4.82 -5.09 40.45
C LYS A 404 4.96 -3.75 39.71
N LEU A 405 3.92 -2.92 39.68
CA LEU A 405 3.89 -1.64 38.98
C LEU A 405 4.24 -0.45 39.90
N LYS A 406 4.46 -0.67 41.19
CA LYS A 406 4.71 0.36 42.21
C LYS A 406 3.63 1.46 42.24
N LEU A 407 2.36 1.07 42.16
CA LEU A 407 1.23 2.01 42.17
C LEU A 407 0.99 2.58 43.58
N LYS A 408 0.55 3.84 43.65
CA LYS A 408 0.17 4.46 44.93
C LYS A 408 -1.11 3.80 45.49
N THR A 409 -1.33 3.91 46.81
CA THR A 409 -2.58 3.43 47.42
C THR A 409 -3.76 4.18 46.83
N GLY A 410 -4.78 3.43 46.38
CA GLY A 410 -5.96 3.98 45.73
C GLY A 410 -5.84 4.13 44.21
N GLU A 411 -4.63 4.01 43.63
CA GLU A 411 -4.42 4.15 42.18
C GLU A 411 -4.69 2.83 41.44
N ALA A 412 -5.49 2.87 40.38
CA ALA A 412 -5.82 1.69 39.56
C ALA A 412 -4.78 1.43 38.44
N PRO A 413 -4.46 0.16 38.11
CA PRO A 413 -3.68 -0.16 36.92
C PRO A 413 -4.44 0.12 35.62
N GLY A 414 -3.72 0.52 34.58
CA GLY A 414 -4.25 0.55 33.22
C GLY A 414 -4.61 -0.85 32.69
N ALA A 415 -5.69 -0.96 31.90
CA ALA A 415 -6.03 -2.21 31.21
C ALA A 415 -4.85 -2.72 30.36
N GLY A 416 -4.17 -1.79 29.69
CA GLY A 416 -2.99 -2.09 28.88
C GLY A 416 -1.80 -2.61 29.69
N ASP A 417 -1.70 -2.27 30.98
CA ASP A 417 -0.65 -2.78 31.86
C ASP A 417 -0.89 -4.25 32.20
N LEU A 418 -2.14 -4.59 32.54
CA LEU A 418 -2.57 -5.98 32.77
C LEU A 418 -2.47 -6.87 31.53
N GLU A 419 -2.64 -6.29 30.35
CA GLU A 419 -2.51 -6.98 29.07
C GLU A 419 -1.04 -7.24 28.65
N ARG A 420 -0.06 -6.59 29.30
CA ARG A 420 1.37 -6.82 28.97
C ARG A 420 1.77 -8.25 29.33
N LYS A 421 2.61 -8.84 28.47
CA LYS A 421 3.05 -10.25 28.56
C LYS A 421 3.70 -10.64 29.90
N GLY A 422 4.14 -9.69 30.72
CA GLY A 422 4.76 -9.95 32.03
C GLY A 422 3.80 -10.06 33.23
N LEU A 423 2.53 -9.64 33.09
CA LEU A 423 1.55 -9.69 34.20
C LEU A 423 0.53 -10.82 34.09
N GLY A 424 0.30 -11.37 32.89
CA GLY A 424 -0.54 -12.57 32.72
C GLY A 424 -2.06 -12.35 32.88
N TYR A 425 -2.53 -11.11 32.94
CA TYR A 425 -3.95 -10.76 33.21
C TYR A 425 -4.73 -10.32 31.95
N ARG A 426 -4.24 -10.62 30.74
CA ARG A 426 -4.96 -10.29 29.50
C ARG A 426 -6.35 -10.93 29.44
N GLY A 427 -6.45 -12.23 29.74
CA GLY A 427 -7.73 -12.93 29.76
C GLY A 427 -8.71 -12.37 30.79
N PHE A 428 -8.20 -11.82 31.91
CA PHE A 428 -9.02 -11.17 32.93
C PHE A 428 -9.67 -9.90 32.38
N VAL A 429 -8.88 -9.03 31.73
CA VAL A 429 -9.38 -7.79 31.10
C VAL A 429 -10.40 -8.11 30.01
N ASP A 430 -10.14 -9.12 29.19
CA ASP A 430 -11.07 -9.54 28.13
C ASP A 430 -12.38 -10.11 28.71
N ARG A 431 -12.30 -10.84 29.83
CA ARG A 431 -13.48 -11.35 30.55
C ARG A 431 -14.30 -10.21 31.15
N VAL A 432 -13.67 -9.25 31.83
CA VAL A 432 -14.33 -8.04 32.33
C VAL A 432 -15.06 -7.32 31.19
N ARG A 433 -14.38 -7.06 30.07
CA ARG A 433 -15.02 -6.45 28.88
C ARG A 433 -16.25 -7.20 28.39
N LYS A 434 -16.18 -8.53 28.36
CA LYS A 434 -17.29 -9.36 27.89
C LYS A 434 -18.49 -9.30 28.84
N VAL A 435 -18.26 -9.44 30.15
CA VAL A 435 -19.33 -9.45 31.16
C VAL A 435 -19.95 -8.06 31.31
N SER A 436 -19.15 -6.98 31.31
CA SER A 436 -19.67 -5.61 31.41
C SER A 436 -20.56 -5.21 30.23
N LYS A 437 -20.28 -5.75 29.02
CA LYS A 437 -21.15 -5.52 27.85
C LYS A 437 -22.51 -6.20 27.98
N LEU A 438 -22.57 -7.37 28.63
CA LEU A 438 -23.83 -8.06 28.91
C LEU A 438 -24.69 -7.30 29.93
N GLU A 439 -24.06 -6.51 30.80
CA GLU A 439 -24.73 -5.65 31.78
C GLU A 439 -25.02 -4.23 31.25
N GLY A 440 -24.89 -3.99 29.94
CA GLY A 440 -25.25 -2.71 29.32
C GLY A 440 -24.25 -1.56 29.52
N ILE A 441 -23.03 -1.84 30.03
CA ILE A 441 -22.00 -0.81 30.22
C ILE A 441 -21.32 -0.52 28.86
N ALA A 442 -21.85 0.48 28.14
CA ALA A 442 -21.48 0.73 26.74
C ALA A 442 -20.19 1.56 26.54
N ARG A 443 -19.74 2.34 27.54
CA ARG A 443 -18.55 3.21 27.44
C ARG A 443 -17.63 3.04 28.65
N ASN A 444 -16.31 3.12 28.42
CA ASN A 444 -15.27 3.12 29.45
C ASN A 444 -15.30 1.94 30.45
N ILE A 445 -15.59 0.74 29.96
CA ILE A 445 -15.73 -0.50 30.76
C ILE A 445 -14.65 -0.65 31.84
N TRP A 446 -13.37 -0.45 31.51
CA TRP A 446 -12.28 -0.61 32.48
C TRP A 446 -12.28 0.49 33.55
N ALA A 447 -12.52 1.74 33.18
CA ALA A 447 -12.55 2.86 34.13
C ALA A 447 -13.72 2.72 35.12
N GLU A 448 -14.89 2.31 34.63
CA GLU A 448 -16.05 2.03 35.48
C GLU A 448 -15.82 0.81 36.38
N PHE A 449 -15.19 -0.25 35.86
CA PHE A 449 -14.80 -1.41 36.65
C PHE A 449 -13.87 -1.05 37.81
N VAL A 450 -12.82 -0.25 37.57
CA VAL A 450 -11.89 0.15 38.64
C VAL A 450 -12.50 1.15 39.62
N LYS A 451 -13.41 2.03 39.18
CA LYS A 451 -14.20 2.88 40.08
C LYS A 451 -15.06 2.06 41.03
N LYS A 452 -15.80 1.07 40.52
CA LYS A 452 -16.56 0.14 41.37
C LYS A 452 -15.64 -0.68 42.28
N ALA A 453 -14.38 -0.86 41.88
CA ALA A 453 -13.38 -1.48 42.73
C ALA A 453 -12.89 -0.56 43.87
N GLY A 454 -13.37 0.68 43.96
CA GLY A 454 -12.94 1.66 44.96
C GLY A 454 -11.56 2.25 44.67
N LEU A 455 -11.12 2.24 43.40
CA LEU A 455 -9.85 2.78 42.96
C LEU A 455 -10.05 3.97 42.03
N GLU A 456 -9.11 4.92 42.06
CA GLU A 456 -9.06 6.02 41.13
C GLU A 456 -8.44 5.56 39.79
N PRO A 457 -9.16 5.68 38.66
CA PRO A 457 -8.58 5.44 37.35
C PRO A 457 -7.41 6.38 37.10
N GLN A 458 -6.31 5.87 36.54
CA GLN A 458 -5.25 6.74 36.05
C GLN A 458 -5.80 7.78 35.06
N LYS A 459 -5.23 9.00 35.08
CA LYS A 459 -5.70 10.12 34.24
C LYS A 459 -5.77 9.78 32.76
N ASP A 460 -4.91 8.87 32.29
CA ASP A 460 -4.90 8.41 30.91
C ASP A 460 -6.08 7.49 30.53
N LEU A 461 -6.72 6.82 31.50
CA LEU A 461 -7.96 6.06 31.32
C LEU A 461 -9.18 6.98 31.20
N ILE A 462 -9.16 8.13 31.87
CA ILE A 462 -10.23 9.14 31.82
C ILE A 462 -10.40 9.66 30.38
N TYR A 463 -9.28 9.90 29.68
CA TYR A 463 -9.28 10.38 28.30
C TYR A 463 -9.81 9.36 27.28
N GLN A 464 -9.82 8.05 27.60
CA GLN A 464 -10.17 7.01 26.64
C GLN A 464 -11.67 6.86 26.35
N GLY A 465 -12.54 7.61 27.04
CA GLY A 465 -13.97 7.66 26.68
C GLY A 465 -14.52 9.04 26.45
N MET A 466 -13.65 10.05 26.46
CA MET A 466 -14.02 11.39 26.03
C MET A 466 -14.10 11.42 24.51
N ASP A 467 -15.13 12.06 23.97
CA ASP A 467 -15.18 12.38 22.55
C ASP A 467 -14.20 13.53 22.20
N PHE A 468 -14.13 13.89 20.92
CA PHE A 468 -13.20 14.92 20.48
C PHE A 468 -13.50 16.29 21.11
N VAL A 469 -14.78 16.62 21.32
CA VAL A 469 -15.19 17.91 21.88
C VAL A 469 -14.83 17.98 23.35
N GLU A 470 -15.10 16.92 24.11
CA GLU A 470 -14.75 16.79 25.53
C GLU A 470 -13.23 16.84 25.75
N LEU A 471 -12.44 16.17 24.90
CA LEU A 471 -10.98 16.25 24.94
C LEU A 471 -10.47 17.67 24.66
N MET A 472 -11.07 18.38 23.70
CA MET A 472 -10.68 19.75 23.39
C MET A 472 -11.04 20.75 24.49
N ASP A 473 -12.19 20.58 25.14
CA ASP A 473 -12.60 21.44 26.25
C ASP A 473 -11.68 21.27 27.46
N LEU A 474 -11.36 20.02 27.82
CA LEU A 474 -10.41 19.69 28.87
C LEU A 474 -9.00 20.24 28.56
N PHE A 475 -8.56 20.12 27.31
CA PHE A 475 -7.27 20.65 26.90
C PHE A 475 -7.20 22.17 27.08
N VAL A 476 -8.25 22.91 26.69
CA VAL A 476 -8.27 24.37 26.79
C VAL A 476 -8.41 24.85 28.24
N LYS A 477 -9.24 24.17 29.06
CA LYS A 477 -9.53 24.62 30.42
C LYS A 477 -8.45 24.25 31.43
N GLU A 478 -7.84 23.07 31.28
CA GLU A 478 -6.94 22.53 32.31
C GLU A 478 -5.51 22.36 31.81
N ILE A 479 -5.32 21.78 30.63
CA ILE A 479 -3.98 21.42 30.15
C ILE A 479 -3.23 22.66 29.64
N TYR A 480 -3.88 23.51 28.86
CA TYR A 480 -3.26 24.67 28.24
C TYR A 480 -2.78 25.75 29.24
N PRO A 481 -3.58 26.14 30.26
CA PRO A 481 -3.11 27.09 31.28
C PRO A 481 -1.89 26.58 32.05
N TYR A 482 -1.90 25.29 32.41
CA TYR A 482 -0.77 24.63 33.07
C TYR A 482 0.49 24.63 32.19
N LEU A 483 0.36 24.30 30.89
CA LEU A 483 1.48 24.35 29.96
C LEU A 483 2.01 25.77 29.78
N LYS A 484 1.13 26.77 29.75
CA LYS A 484 1.49 28.18 29.62
C LYS A 484 2.28 28.67 30.84
N GLU A 485 1.83 28.32 32.04
CA GLU A 485 2.46 28.69 33.31
C GLU A 485 3.81 27.99 33.50
N LYS A 486 3.85 26.66 33.32
CA LYS A 486 5.05 25.86 33.60
C LYS A 486 6.18 26.03 32.60
N TYR A 487 5.86 26.26 31.33
CA TYR A 487 6.85 26.37 30.25
C TYR A 487 7.02 27.81 29.74
N ASN A 488 6.42 28.79 30.43
CA ASN A 488 6.48 30.22 30.12
C ASN A 488 6.28 30.52 28.62
N ILE A 489 5.25 29.89 28.04
CA ILE A 489 5.03 29.89 26.59
C ILE A 489 4.54 31.28 26.16
N GLY A 490 5.48 32.12 25.72
CA GLY A 490 5.20 33.31 24.91
C GLY A 490 4.91 32.96 23.45
N HIS A 491 4.20 33.84 22.74
CA HIS A 491 3.59 33.67 21.41
C HIS A 491 4.49 33.19 20.25
N LYS A 492 5.77 32.87 20.44
CA LYS A 492 6.70 32.57 19.33
C LYS A 492 7.57 31.32 19.46
N GLN A 493 7.54 30.56 20.57
CA GLN A 493 8.29 29.30 20.63
C GLN A 493 7.46 28.16 21.20
N ALA A 494 7.19 27.17 20.35
CA ALA A 494 6.61 25.90 20.76
C ALA A 494 7.65 25.12 21.58
N PRO A 495 7.27 24.49 22.71
CA PRO A 495 8.20 23.73 23.52
C PRO A 495 8.71 22.50 22.77
N LEU A 496 9.92 22.05 23.14
CA LEU A 496 10.51 20.80 22.67
C LEU A 496 9.53 19.65 22.85
N LYS A 497 9.12 19.07 21.72
CA LYS A 497 8.17 17.96 21.54
C LYS A 497 8.31 16.83 22.56
N GLU A 498 9.52 16.57 23.06
CA GLU A 498 9.80 15.51 24.04
C GLU A 498 9.37 15.81 25.48
N GLN A 499 9.31 17.08 25.91
CA GLN A 499 8.95 17.43 27.30
C GLN A 499 7.43 17.38 27.54
N VAL A 500 6.64 17.88 26.59
CA VAL A 500 5.16 17.72 26.60
C VAL A 500 4.76 16.26 26.41
N ASP A 501 5.55 15.49 25.65
CA ASP A 501 5.30 14.07 25.37
C ASP A 501 5.39 13.17 26.62
N LYS A 502 6.07 13.59 27.70
CA LYS A 502 6.22 12.76 28.92
C LYS A 502 5.01 12.87 29.86
N GLU A 503 4.39 14.06 29.97
CA GLU A 503 3.33 14.35 30.96
C GLU A 503 1.91 14.04 30.46
N TYR A 504 1.65 14.01 29.14
CA TYR A 504 0.29 13.84 28.59
C TYR A 504 0.16 12.73 27.53
N ASN A 505 0.92 11.64 27.71
CA ASN A 505 0.86 10.46 26.83
C ASN A 505 -0.54 9.84 26.71
N GLY A 506 -1.36 9.94 27.76
CA GLY A 506 -2.76 9.49 27.75
C GLY A 506 -3.63 10.27 26.76
N PHE A 507 -3.57 11.60 26.83
CA PHE A 507 -4.32 12.50 25.95
C PHE A 507 -3.95 12.28 24.48
N ARG A 508 -2.65 12.14 24.20
CA ARG A 508 -2.15 11.86 22.85
C ARG A 508 -2.64 10.52 22.30
N LYS A 509 -2.68 9.47 23.13
CA LYS A 509 -3.21 8.16 22.72
C LYS A 509 -4.71 8.27 22.42
N ALA A 510 -5.48 9.04 23.19
CA ALA A 510 -6.90 9.27 22.95
C ALA A 510 -7.16 10.00 21.61
N ILE A 511 -6.45 11.10 21.34
CA ILE A 511 -6.52 11.86 20.07
C ILE A 511 -6.18 10.97 18.86
N ARG A 512 -5.11 10.16 18.95
CA ARG A 512 -4.74 9.21 17.89
C ARG A 512 -5.78 8.13 17.67
N ARG A 513 -6.44 7.64 18.73
CA ARG A 513 -7.52 6.64 18.61
C ARG A 513 -8.71 7.19 17.84
N LEU A 514 -8.99 8.49 17.99
CA LEU A 514 -10.04 9.19 17.26
C LEU A 514 -9.66 9.53 15.80
N GLY A 515 -8.46 9.14 15.35
CA GLY A 515 -8.00 9.32 13.97
C GLY A 515 -7.29 10.65 13.71
N TYR A 516 -7.05 11.47 14.73
CA TYR A 516 -6.45 12.81 14.57
C TYR A 516 -4.95 12.82 14.88
N LYS A 517 -4.20 13.68 14.19
CA LYS A 517 -2.79 13.97 14.47
C LYS A 517 -2.67 15.14 15.44
N LEU A 518 -1.57 15.18 16.20
CA LEU A 518 -1.27 16.30 17.10
C LEU A 518 -1.15 17.64 16.34
N SER A 519 -0.72 17.61 15.08
CA SER A 519 -0.70 18.77 14.18
C SER A 519 -2.08 19.37 13.94
N ASP A 520 -3.11 18.53 13.90
CA ASP A 520 -4.49 18.96 13.66
C ASP A 520 -5.03 19.74 14.88
N LEU A 521 -4.47 19.46 16.07
CA LEU A 521 -4.73 20.20 17.31
C LEU A 521 -4.11 21.60 17.29
N TYR A 522 -2.87 21.73 16.79
CA TYR A 522 -2.21 23.03 16.66
C TYR A 522 -2.90 23.93 15.65
N ILE A 523 -3.40 23.36 14.55
CA ILE A 523 -4.23 24.07 13.56
C ILE A 523 -5.55 24.52 14.20
N ALA A 524 -6.19 23.69 15.02
CA ALA A 524 -7.41 24.05 15.75
C ALA A 524 -7.19 25.16 16.82
N LEU A 525 -6.00 25.25 17.39
CA LEU A 525 -5.63 26.28 18.38
C LEU A 525 -5.33 27.65 17.71
N ASP A 526 -4.60 27.66 16.60
CA ASP A 526 -4.41 28.89 15.79
C ASP A 526 -5.74 29.38 15.22
N PHE A 527 -6.60 28.44 14.81
CA PHE A 527 -7.99 28.67 14.41
C PHE A 527 -8.82 29.33 15.52
N LYS A 528 -8.78 28.84 16.77
CA LYS A 528 -9.59 29.39 17.87
C LYS A 528 -9.17 30.81 18.26
N HIS A 529 -7.87 31.14 18.14
CA HIS A 529 -7.35 32.48 18.46
C HIS A 529 -7.72 33.52 17.39
N LYS A 530 -7.54 33.20 16.10
CA LYS A 530 -8.00 34.04 14.98
C LYS A 530 -9.53 34.15 14.95
N PHE A 531 -10.23 33.08 15.29
CA PHE A 531 -11.69 33.05 15.38
C PHE A 531 -12.25 34.03 16.43
N TRP A 532 -11.62 34.08 17.60
CA TRP A 532 -12.05 34.95 18.69
C TRP A 532 -11.85 36.44 18.37
N GLN A 533 -10.74 36.79 17.71
CA GLN A 533 -10.44 38.18 17.34
C GLN A 533 -11.33 38.71 16.20
N ILE A 534 -11.70 37.87 15.23
CA ILE A 534 -12.34 38.34 13.99
C ILE A 534 -13.87 38.24 14.02
N TYR A 535 -14.44 37.22 14.69
CA TYR A 535 -15.85 36.88 14.51
C TYR A 535 -16.70 36.99 15.78
N HIS A 536 -16.10 37.04 16.97
CA HIS A 536 -16.84 36.85 18.23
C HIS A 536 -17.87 37.96 18.53
N ASN A 537 -17.62 39.19 18.06
CA ASN A 537 -18.41 40.37 18.41
C ASN A 537 -19.15 41.00 17.21
N LYS A 538 -19.15 40.35 16.04
CA LYS A 538 -19.80 40.91 14.83
C LYS A 538 -21.29 40.55 14.79
N SER A 539 -22.13 41.54 14.52
CA SER A 539 -23.55 41.36 14.24
C SER A 539 -23.75 40.59 12.93
N TYR A 540 -24.94 40.01 12.75
CA TYR A 540 -25.28 39.26 11.53
C TYR A 540 -25.16 40.11 10.25
N LYS A 541 -25.47 41.41 10.32
CA LYS A 541 -25.32 42.35 9.19
C LYS A 541 -23.84 42.57 8.84
N GLU A 542 -22.97 42.68 9.83
CA GLU A 542 -21.51 42.83 9.63
C GLU A 542 -20.86 41.55 9.10
N LEU A 543 -21.34 40.39 9.52
CA LEU A 543 -20.92 39.09 8.97
C LEU A 543 -21.33 38.95 7.50
N LEU A 544 -22.53 39.40 7.14
CA LEU A 544 -23.03 39.42 5.76
C LEU A 544 -22.20 40.33 4.85
N ASN A 545 -21.83 41.52 5.32
CA ASN A 545 -20.96 42.43 4.58
C ASN A 545 -19.54 41.85 4.45
N PHE A 546 -18.97 41.30 5.53
CA PHE A 546 -17.66 40.64 5.48
C PHE A 546 -17.61 39.47 4.48
N PHE A 547 -18.69 38.67 4.38
CA PHE A 547 -18.78 37.61 3.38
C PHE A 547 -18.77 38.16 1.95
N LYS A 548 -19.50 39.25 1.69
CA LYS A 548 -19.55 39.91 0.37
C LYS A 548 -18.24 40.60 0.00
N ASP A 549 -17.57 41.21 0.96
CA ASP A 549 -16.45 42.12 0.70
C ASP A 549 -15.09 41.41 0.73
N ILE A 550 -14.97 40.28 1.46
CA ILE A 550 -13.68 39.62 1.68
C ILE A 550 -13.71 38.14 1.24
N ILE A 551 -14.70 37.37 1.69
CA ILE A 551 -14.73 35.93 1.39
C ILE A 551 -15.17 35.67 -0.06
N GLN A 552 -16.15 36.42 -0.56
CA GLN A 552 -16.69 36.25 -1.91
C GLN A 552 -15.66 36.60 -3.01
N PRO A 553 -14.94 37.74 -2.95
CA PRO A 553 -13.87 38.03 -3.91
C PRO A 553 -12.74 37.00 -3.82
N SER A 554 -12.27 36.66 -2.61
CA SER A 554 -11.21 35.65 -2.42
C SER A 554 -11.57 34.27 -2.96
N LEU A 555 -12.84 33.87 -2.86
CA LEU A 555 -13.33 32.62 -3.47
C LEU A 555 -13.42 32.75 -4.99
N GLN A 556 -13.86 33.90 -5.52
CA GLN A 556 -13.94 34.18 -6.95
C GLN A 556 -12.55 34.21 -7.60
N ASP A 557 -11.56 34.85 -6.95
CA ASP A 557 -10.17 34.94 -7.36
C ASP A 557 -9.48 33.56 -7.39
N ILE A 558 -9.84 32.64 -6.49
CA ILE A 558 -9.41 31.23 -6.54
C ILE A 558 -9.95 30.51 -7.79
N TYR A 559 -11.12 30.92 -8.31
CA TYR A 559 -11.71 30.33 -9.51
C TYR A 559 -11.26 31.02 -10.81
N ASP A 560 -10.79 32.28 -10.77
CA ASP A 560 -10.49 33.12 -11.94
C ASP A 560 -8.98 33.50 -12.09
N PHE A 561 -8.10 32.50 -12.24
CA PHE A 561 -6.74 32.52 -12.89
C PHE A 561 -5.48 33.24 -12.30
N SER A 562 -4.33 32.60 -12.62
CA SER A 562 -2.91 33.04 -12.80
C SER A 562 -2.12 33.81 -11.73
N GLU A 563 -0.94 33.25 -11.43
CA GLU A 563 0.32 33.85 -10.96
C GLU A 563 0.32 35.35 -10.68
N THR A 564 -0.07 35.77 -9.48
CA THR A 564 0.77 36.40 -8.43
C THR A 564 -0.17 37.14 -7.46
N GLU A 565 -0.15 36.77 -6.17
CA GLU A 565 -0.91 37.37 -5.05
C GLU A 565 -2.35 36.88 -4.76
N ALA A 566 -2.64 35.59 -4.90
CA ALA A 566 -3.85 35.00 -4.32
C ALA A 566 -3.67 34.69 -2.81
N PRO A 567 -4.67 34.93 -1.93
CA PRO A 567 -4.63 34.48 -0.54
C PRO A 567 -4.47 32.96 -0.50
N SER A 568 -3.68 32.46 0.46
CA SER A 568 -3.39 31.02 0.53
C SER A 568 -4.69 30.23 0.72
N TYR A 569 -4.79 29.03 0.11
CA TYR A 569 -5.94 28.15 0.27
C TYR A 569 -6.28 27.91 1.76
N GLU A 570 -5.25 27.86 2.60
CA GLU A 570 -5.37 27.72 4.06
C GLU A 570 -6.04 28.94 4.69
N GLU A 571 -5.73 30.15 4.25
CA GLU A 571 -6.33 31.40 4.74
C GLU A 571 -7.80 31.52 4.35
N VAL A 572 -8.16 31.14 3.11
CA VAL A 572 -9.56 31.12 2.66
C VAL A 572 -10.36 30.04 3.37
N GLU A 573 -9.80 28.86 3.60
CA GLU A 573 -10.45 27.79 4.35
C GLU A 573 -10.68 28.17 5.82
N ILE A 574 -9.71 28.85 6.46
CA ILE A 574 -9.83 29.37 7.83
C ILE A 574 -10.96 30.41 7.91
N ASN A 575 -10.99 31.38 7.00
CA ASN A 575 -12.01 32.43 6.97
C ASN A 575 -13.41 31.88 6.70
N TYR A 576 -13.53 30.89 5.80
CA TYR A 576 -14.79 30.24 5.47
C TYR A 576 -15.35 29.42 6.65
N ARG A 577 -14.51 28.66 7.34
CA ARG A 577 -14.92 27.88 8.53
C ARG A 577 -15.29 28.77 9.71
N GLY A 578 -14.56 29.88 9.90
CA GLY A 578 -14.89 30.90 10.92
C GLY A 578 -16.24 31.57 10.66
N PHE A 579 -16.53 31.89 9.40
CA PHE A 579 -17.82 32.44 9.00
C PHE A 579 -18.99 31.47 9.28
N ILE A 580 -18.86 30.18 8.94
CA ILE A 580 -19.90 29.17 9.20
C ILE A 580 -20.18 29.03 10.71
N GLN A 581 -19.15 29.00 11.55
CA GLN A 581 -19.34 28.91 13.00
C GLN A 581 -20.01 30.17 13.58
N ALA A 582 -19.71 31.36 13.04
CA ALA A 582 -20.37 32.60 13.44
C ALA A 582 -21.86 32.62 13.04
N LEU A 583 -22.20 32.14 11.84
CA LEU A 583 -23.59 32.01 11.39
C LEU A 583 -24.42 31.07 12.28
N ASN A 584 -23.84 29.93 12.64
CA ASN A 584 -24.52 28.95 13.50
C ASN A 584 -24.86 29.53 14.88
N ARG A 585 -24.05 30.44 15.43
CA ARG A 585 -24.35 31.14 16.70
C ARG A 585 -25.52 32.10 16.60
N HIS A 586 -25.69 32.75 15.46
CA HIS A 586 -26.85 33.60 15.17
C HIS A 586 -28.10 32.78 14.76
N GLY A 587 -28.05 31.46 14.90
CA GLY A 587 -29.16 30.56 14.53
C GLY A 587 -29.43 30.52 13.02
N LYS A 588 -28.48 30.94 12.19
CA LYS A 588 -28.63 30.99 10.73
C LYS A 588 -27.82 29.87 10.10
N LYS A 589 -28.42 29.11 9.18
CA LYS A 589 -27.67 28.14 8.38
C LYS A 589 -27.04 28.88 7.20
N LEU A 590 -25.83 28.48 6.80
CA LEU A 590 -25.17 29.00 5.61
C LEU A 590 -26.08 28.93 4.36
N SER A 591 -26.89 27.88 4.26
CA SER A 591 -27.90 27.72 3.21
C SER A 591 -28.90 28.87 3.14
N ASP A 592 -29.28 29.44 4.28
CA ASP A 592 -30.31 30.48 4.37
C ASP A 592 -29.71 31.84 3.97
N VAL A 593 -28.45 32.09 4.33
CA VAL A 593 -27.68 33.26 3.91
C VAL A 593 -27.47 33.25 2.40
N ILE A 594 -27.03 32.13 1.84
CA ILE A 594 -26.82 31.95 0.39
C ILE A 594 -28.14 32.12 -0.38
N LYS A 595 -29.24 31.60 0.15
CA LYS A 595 -30.59 31.75 -0.44
C LYS A 595 -31.09 33.20 -0.39
N ASN A 596 -30.85 33.92 0.69
CA ASN A 596 -31.20 35.35 0.84
C ASN A 596 -30.35 36.27 -0.03
N LEU A 597 -29.17 35.83 -0.45
CA LEU A 597 -28.30 36.55 -1.39
C LEU A 597 -28.64 36.24 -2.86
N GLY A 598 -29.73 35.53 -3.14
CA GLY A 598 -30.18 35.21 -4.50
C GLY A 598 -29.40 34.06 -5.16
N TYR A 599 -28.55 33.35 -4.42
CA TYR A 599 -27.78 32.22 -4.94
C TYR A 599 -28.48 30.89 -4.65
N ILE A 600 -28.69 30.09 -5.69
CA ILE A 600 -29.09 28.68 -5.56
C ILE A 600 -27.80 27.87 -5.34
N PRO A 601 -27.61 27.19 -4.19
CA PRO A 601 -26.42 26.38 -3.97
C PRO A 601 -26.29 25.32 -5.07
N ARG A 602 -25.13 25.21 -5.72
CA ARG A 602 -24.85 24.03 -6.55
C ARG A 602 -24.75 22.81 -5.64
N LYS A 603 -25.84 22.05 -5.53
CA LYS A 603 -25.77 20.61 -5.27
C LYS A 603 -24.83 20.05 -6.33
N PHE A 604 -23.62 19.64 -5.98
CA PHE A 604 -23.00 18.55 -6.74
C PHE A 604 -23.94 17.37 -6.55
N SER A 605 -24.74 17.11 -7.58
CA SER A 605 -26.00 16.39 -7.41
C SER A 605 -25.71 14.91 -7.16
N ASN A 606 -26.22 14.38 -6.05
CA ASN A 606 -26.37 12.93 -5.84
C ASN A 606 -26.94 12.24 -7.10
N LEU A 607 -27.72 12.97 -7.90
CA LEU A 607 -28.22 12.59 -9.21
C LEU A 607 -27.12 12.17 -10.20
N GLY A 608 -26.04 12.94 -10.37
CA GLY A 608 -24.98 12.56 -11.31
C GLY A 608 -24.26 11.28 -10.90
N VAL A 609 -23.95 11.16 -9.61
CA VAL A 609 -23.27 9.99 -9.04
C VAL A 609 -24.14 8.74 -9.15
N ILE A 610 -25.43 8.86 -8.80
CA ILE A 610 -26.33 7.71 -8.81
C ILE A 610 -26.67 7.27 -10.23
N THR A 611 -26.94 8.20 -11.16
CA THR A 611 -27.20 7.86 -12.56
C THR A 611 -26.04 7.12 -13.16
N HIS A 612 -24.80 7.53 -12.85
CA HIS A 612 -23.61 6.84 -13.30
C HIS A 612 -23.48 5.44 -12.71
N SER A 613 -23.73 5.29 -11.41
CA SER A 613 -23.73 3.97 -10.74
C SER A 613 -24.77 3.01 -11.31
N VAL A 614 -25.99 3.49 -11.54
CA VAL A 614 -27.09 2.68 -12.06
C VAL A 614 -26.84 2.28 -13.52
N MET A 615 -26.35 3.20 -14.36
CA MET A 615 -25.95 2.88 -15.74
C MET A 615 -24.84 1.84 -15.79
N ASN A 616 -23.89 1.92 -14.85
CA ASN A 616 -22.80 0.97 -14.75
C ASN A 616 -23.30 -0.44 -14.40
N LEU A 617 -24.16 -0.57 -13.40
CA LEU A 617 -24.77 -1.84 -13.03
C LEU A 617 -25.59 -2.45 -14.18
N LEU A 618 -26.35 -1.62 -14.90
CA LEU A 618 -27.15 -2.07 -16.05
C LEU A 618 -26.26 -2.64 -17.16
N LEU A 619 -25.14 -1.99 -17.44
CA LEU A 619 -24.18 -2.44 -18.45
C LEU A 619 -23.50 -3.73 -18.03
N SER A 620 -23.02 -3.84 -16.79
CA SER A 620 -22.45 -5.09 -16.27
C SER A 620 -23.46 -6.24 -16.35
N TYR A 621 -24.71 -5.98 -15.96
CA TYR A 621 -25.79 -6.98 -16.05
C TYR A 621 -26.03 -7.42 -17.50
N TYR A 622 -26.06 -6.49 -18.45
CA TYR A 622 -26.27 -6.80 -19.86
C TYR A 622 -25.11 -7.62 -20.47
N ILE A 623 -23.87 -7.25 -20.16
CA ILE A 623 -22.67 -7.89 -20.71
C ILE A 623 -22.55 -9.33 -20.22
N ASN A 624 -22.73 -9.56 -18.91
CA ASN A 624 -22.61 -10.89 -18.30
C ASN A 624 -23.60 -11.90 -18.89
N ASN A 625 -24.79 -11.45 -19.32
CA ASN A 625 -25.82 -12.33 -19.87
C ASN A 625 -25.70 -12.61 -21.37
N LYS A 626 -24.89 -11.86 -22.11
CA LYS A 626 -24.80 -11.99 -23.56
C LYS A 626 -23.53 -12.67 -24.06
N ASN A 627 -22.67 -13.16 -23.16
CA ASN A 627 -21.31 -13.64 -23.51
C ASN A 627 -20.60 -12.67 -24.46
N PHE A 628 -20.82 -11.37 -24.24
CA PHE A 628 -20.25 -10.34 -25.10
C PHE A 628 -18.76 -10.21 -24.78
N PRO A 629 -17.84 -10.25 -25.75
CA PRO A 629 -16.41 -10.00 -25.52
C PRO A 629 -16.19 -8.51 -25.31
N LEU A 630 -16.71 -7.99 -24.21
CA LEU A 630 -16.87 -6.57 -23.96
C LEU A 630 -16.19 -6.23 -22.64
N ASN A 631 -15.11 -5.46 -22.75
CA ASN A 631 -14.33 -5.05 -21.58
C ASN A 631 -15.00 -3.84 -20.95
N TYR A 632 -15.73 -4.12 -19.88
CA TYR A 632 -16.44 -3.13 -19.09
C TYR A 632 -15.52 -2.57 -18.00
N TYR A 633 -15.39 -1.24 -17.92
CA TYR A 633 -14.59 -0.55 -16.92
C TYR A 633 -15.45 0.44 -16.13
N SER A 634 -15.37 0.37 -14.79
CA SER A 634 -15.98 1.37 -13.90
C SER A 634 -14.87 1.99 -13.05
N GLU A 635 -14.64 3.30 -13.15
CA GLU A 635 -13.79 4.05 -12.22
C GLU A 635 -14.65 4.25 -10.96
N VAL A 636 -14.65 3.28 -10.05
CA VAL A 636 -15.33 3.42 -8.75
C VAL A 636 -14.29 3.86 -7.73
N GLU A 637 -14.45 5.06 -7.18
CA GLU A 637 -13.72 5.52 -5.99
C GLU A 637 -14.60 5.25 -4.76
N LEU A 638 -14.29 4.21 -3.97
CA LEU A 638 -15.00 3.90 -2.72
C LEU A 638 -14.13 4.17 -1.48
N TYR A 639 -14.44 5.33 -0.89
CA TYR A 639 -14.32 5.82 0.51
C TYR A 639 -12.99 6.38 1.06
N SER A 640 -12.98 7.71 1.17
CA SER A 640 -13.02 8.39 2.49
C SER A 640 -14.18 9.39 2.51
N SER A 641 -14.68 9.78 3.69
CA SER A 641 -15.94 10.52 3.93
C SER A 641 -16.02 11.96 3.38
N SER A 642 -15.15 12.35 2.46
CA SER A 642 -15.34 13.51 1.60
C SER A 642 -14.64 13.29 0.27
N LYS A 643 -15.35 13.60 -0.83
CA LYS A 643 -14.99 13.50 -2.27
C LYS A 643 -15.57 12.26 -2.97
N HIS A 644 -16.25 12.51 -4.09
CA HIS A 644 -16.81 11.50 -4.98
C HIS A 644 -16.33 11.80 -6.39
N ARG A 645 -15.81 10.79 -7.10
CA ARG A 645 -15.79 10.78 -8.56
C ARG A 645 -15.96 9.34 -9.04
N ILE A 646 -17.08 9.10 -9.75
CA ILE A 646 -17.27 7.88 -10.53
C ILE A 646 -17.26 8.34 -12.00
N ASP A 647 -16.24 7.92 -12.75
CA ASP A 647 -16.17 8.05 -14.21
C ASP A 647 -16.25 6.59 -14.75
N GLY A 648 -16.89 6.32 -15.88
CA GLY A 648 -17.11 4.95 -16.36
C GLY A 648 -16.64 4.89 -17.79
N PHE A 649 -15.92 3.84 -18.17
CA PHE A 649 -15.46 3.64 -19.54
C PHE A 649 -15.88 2.27 -20.05
N MET A 650 -16.19 2.23 -21.33
CA MET A 650 -16.25 0.97 -22.06
C MET A 650 -15.05 0.95 -22.99
N PHE A 651 -14.16 -0.05 -22.86
CA PHE A 651 -13.04 -0.24 -23.78
C PHE A 651 -13.45 -1.28 -24.82
N VAL A 652 -13.58 -0.83 -26.05
CA VAL A 652 -14.19 -1.63 -27.11
C VAL A 652 -13.13 -2.15 -28.09
N THR A 653 -13.07 -3.47 -28.27
CA THR A 653 -12.21 -4.17 -29.24
C THR A 653 -12.87 -4.23 -30.63
N THR A 654 -12.09 -4.59 -31.66
CA THR A 654 -12.55 -4.74 -33.06
C THR A 654 -13.85 -5.55 -33.25
N PRO A 655 -14.11 -6.66 -32.52
CA PRO A 655 -15.36 -7.41 -32.62
C PRO A 655 -16.62 -6.59 -32.30
N LEU A 656 -16.58 -5.72 -31.30
CA LEU A 656 -17.73 -4.89 -30.95
C LEU A 656 -17.88 -3.69 -31.89
N ILE A 657 -16.79 -3.18 -32.48
CA ILE A 657 -16.90 -2.22 -33.59
C ILE A 657 -17.67 -2.85 -34.76
N SER A 658 -17.39 -4.10 -35.10
CA SER A 658 -18.15 -4.86 -36.11
C SER A 658 -19.63 -5.01 -35.70
N PHE A 659 -19.91 -5.28 -34.42
CA PHE A 659 -21.27 -5.34 -33.91
C PHE A 659 -22.00 -3.98 -33.97
N PHE A 660 -21.35 -2.89 -33.57
CA PHE A 660 -21.88 -1.53 -33.68
C PHE A 660 -22.19 -1.21 -35.14
N ASN A 661 -21.29 -1.56 -36.05
CA ASN A 661 -21.52 -1.41 -37.49
C ASN A 661 -22.76 -2.17 -37.95
N LYS A 662 -22.98 -3.40 -37.45
CA LYS A 662 -24.19 -4.18 -37.75
C LYS A 662 -25.45 -3.52 -37.19
N GLN A 663 -25.43 -3.05 -35.94
CA GLN A 663 -26.59 -2.38 -35.32
C GLN A 663 -26.92 -1.07 -36.02
N ILE A 664 -25.91 -0.29 -36.39
CA ILE A 664 -26.12 0.97 -37.09
C ILE A 664 -26.68 0.72 -38.50
N LYS A 665 -26.19 -0.29 -39.23
CA LYS A 665 -26.76 -0.66 -40.54
C LYS A 665 -28.24 -1.04 -40.43
N LYS A 666 -28.62 -1.78 -39.37
CA LYS A 666 -30.03 -2.12 -39.07
C LYS A 666 -30.85 -0.90 -38.67
N LEU A 667 -30.28 0.03 -37.92
CA LEU A 667 -30.94 1.28 -37.55
C LEU A 667 -31.15 2.18 -38.77
N TYR A 668 -30.15 2.26 -39.66
CA TYR A 668 -30.17 3.08 -40.86
C TYR A 668 -31.35 2.76 -41.78
N SER A 669 -31.70 1.48 -41.95
CA SER A 669 -32.86 1.08 -42.76
C SER A 669 -34.21 1.57 -42.20
N ASN A 670 -34.28 1.88 -40.91
CA ASN A 670 -35.54 2.15 -40.20
C ASN A 670 -35.77 3.64 -39.90
N ILE A 671 -34.78 4.51 -40.10
CA ILE A 671 -34.90 5.95 -39.83
C ILE A 671 -35.50 6.64 -41.04
N ASN A 672 -36.63 7.32 -40.95
CA ASN A 672 -37.21 8.04 -42.09
C ASN A 672 -36.59 9.44 -42.30
N ASN A 673 -35.92 9.99 -41.29
CA ASN A 673 -35.33 11.32 -41.35
C ASN A 673 -33.97 11.30 -42.08
N LYS A 674 -33.88 11.97 -43.23
CA LYS A 674 -32.67 12.05 -44.05
C LYS A 674 -31.45 12.63 -43.31
N LYS A 675 -31.65 13.71 -42.55
CA LYS A 675 -30.57 14.38 -41.80
C LYS A 675 -29.99 13.45 -40.73
N GLU A 676 -30.86 12.73 -40.04
CA GLU A 676 -30.47 11.78 -39.02
C GLU A 676 -29.73 10.56 -39.61
N ARG A 677 -30.18 10.06 -40.76
CA ARG A 677 -29.45 9.05 -41.55
C ARG A 677 -28.03 9.50 -41.89
N GLU A 678 -27.86 10.75 -42.32
CA GLU A 678 -26.54 11.31 -42.69
C GLU A 678 -25.60 11.40 -41.47
N GLU A 679 -26.09 11.87 -40.32
CA GLU A 679 -25.29 11.96 -39.09
C GLU A 679 -24.87 10.58 -38.57
N ILE A 680 -25.74 9.58 -38.72
CA ILE A 680 -25.44 8.18 -38.34
C ILE A 680 -24.39 7.56 -39.28
N LEU A 681 -24.47 7.82 -40.59
CA LEU A 681 -23.42 7.40 -41.52
C LEU A 681 -22.08 8.09 -41.23
N LEU A 682 -22.12 9.35 -40.81
CA LEU A 682 -20.91 10.08 -40.42
C LEU A 682 -20.30 9.47 -39.16
N LEU A 683 -21.12 9.10 -38.17
CA LEU A 683 -20.65 8.39 -36.97
C LEU A 683 -19.99 7.05 -37.34
N LEU A 684 -20.61 6.27 -38.22
CA LEU A 684 -20.04 5.02 -38.74
C LEU A 684 -18.64 5.20 -39.32
N ARG A 685 -18.50 6.14 -40.27
CA ARG A 685 -17.22 6.43 -40.93
C ARG A 685 -16.15 6.87 -39.95
N LYS A 686 -16.53 7.54 -38.86
CA LYS A 686 -15.59 7.99 -37.82
C LYS A 686 -15.13 6.87 -36.88
N ILE A 687 -15.98 5.87 -36.68
CA ILE A 687 -15.71 4.67 -35.87
C ILE A 687 -14.89 3.64 -36.68
N GLU A 688 -15.11 3.57 -37.99
CA GLU A 688 -14.40 2.67 -38.89
C GLU A 688 -12.88 2.91 -38.84
N GLY A 689 -12.11 1.82 -38.74
CA GLY A 689 -10.64 1.86 -38.63
C GLY A 689 -10.09 2.27 -37.25
N LYS A 690 -10.95 2.51 -36.25
CA LYS A 690 -10.51 2.76 -34.86
C LYS A 690 -10.18 1.45 -34.17
N GLN A 691 -9.17 1.48 -33.30
CA GLN A 691 -8.79 0.32 -32.49
C GLN A 691 -9.58 0.29 -31.18
N HIS A 692 -10.00 1.45 -30.68
CA HIS A 692 -10.67 1.60 -29.40
C HIS A 692 -11.88 2.55 -29.51
N LEU A 693 -13.02 2.14 -28.96
CA LEU A 693 -14.08 3.08 -28.58
C LEU A 693 -14.01 3.30 -27.08
N LEU A 694 -14.12 4.56 -26.68
CA LEU A 694 -14.21 5.03 -25.30
C LEU A 694 -15.61 5.61 -25.10
N ILE A 695 -16.26 5.30 -23.99
CA ILE A 695 -17.63 5.76 -23.73
C ILE A 695 -17.69 6.44 -22.37
N ASP A 696 -18.30 7.63 -22.29
CA ASP A 696 -18.50 8.37 -21.04
C ASP A 696 -19.94 8.90 -20.96
N PHE A 697 -20.54 8.89 -19.78
CA PHE A 697 -21.93 9.29 -19.54
C PHE A 697 -21.97 10.46 -18.59
N SER A 698 -22.74 11.51 -18.90
CA SER A 698 -22.88 12.62 -17.97
C SER A 698 -24.14 13.44 -18.22
N ASN A 699 -24.76 13.85 -17.11
CA ASN A 699 -25.74 14.94 -17.11
C ASN A 699 -25.10 16.28 -17.46
N GLY A 700 -23.80 16.44 -17.19
CA GLY A 700 -23.08 17.69 -17.34
C GLY A 700 -22.80 18.09 -18.78
N PHE A 701 -22.98 17.19 -19.77
CA PHE A 701 -22.79 17.51 -21.19
C PHE A 701 -23.82 18.51 -21.72
N PHE A 702 -24.94 18.69 -21.00
CA PHE A 702 -25.91 19.73 -21.26
C PHE A 702 -26.05 20.65 -20.05
N LYS A 703 -25.95 21.96 -20.28
CA LYS A 703 -26.23 23.00 -19.29
C LYS A 703 -27.34 23.88 -19.83
N ARG A 704 -28.51 23.89 -19.17
CA ARG A 704 -29.71 24.62 -19.62
C ARG A 704 -30.08 24.29 -21.09
N ARG A 705 -30.11 23.00 -21.45
CA ARG A 705 -30.38 22.47 -22.81
C ARG A 705 -29.36 22.87 -23.89
N LYS A 706 -28.30 23.61 -23.57
CA LYS A 706 -27.16 23.88 -24.47
C LYS A 706 -26.01 22.92 -24.18
N ILE A 707 -25.24 22.61 -25.21
CA ILE A 707 -24.03 21.78 -25.09
C ILE A 707 -23.02 22.48 -24.16
N ASN A 708 -22.52 21.75 -23.18
CA ASN A 708 -21.46 22.21 -22.30
C ASN A 708 -20.09 21.95 -22.95
N SER A 709 -19.70 22.83 -23.86
CA SER A 709 -18.45 22.72 -24.63
C SER A 709 -17.21 22.58 -23.75
N GLU A 710 -17.20 23.19 -22.57
CA GLU A 710 -16.09 23.13 -21.62
C GLU A 710 -15.88 21.72 -21.07
N LEU A 711 -16.96 21.07 -20.62
CA LEU A 711 -16.89 19.70 -20.12
C LEU A 711 -16.52 18.72 -21.24
N ILE A 712 -17.08 18.91 -22.44
CA ILE A 712 -16.73 18.09 -23.61
C ILE A 712 -15.25 18.21 -23.94
N ALA A 713 -14.71 19.44 -23.95
CA ALA A 713 -13.30 19.68 -24.18
C ALA A 713 -12.42 19.05 -23.09
N GLN A 714 -12.84 19.13 -21.82
CA GLN A 714 -12.15 18.50 -20.71
C GLN A 714 -12.07 16.97 -20.88
N LYS A 715 -13.18 16.33 -21.26
CA LYS A 715 -13.23 14.88 -21.50
C LYS A 715 -12.46 14.50 -22.77
N ALA A 716 -12.59 15.28 -23.85
CA ALA A 716 -11.82 15.08 -25.07
C ALA A 716 -10.30 15.14 -24.79
N LYS A 717 -9.83 16.14 -24.03
CA LYS A 717 -8.44 16.23 -23.57
C LYS A 717 -8.04 15.01 -22.74
N LYS A 718 -8.87 14.62 -21.76
CA LYS A 718 -8.55 13.49 -20.85
C LYS A 718 -8.36 12.18 -21.62
N TYR A 719 -9.06 11.97 -22.73
CA TYR A 719 -9.17 10.65 -23.36
C TYR A 719 -8.60 10.53 -24.78
N LEU A 720 -8.41 11.63 -25.50
CA LEU A 720 -7.89 11.58 -26.88
C LEU A 720 -6.37 11.70 -26.98
N ASP A 721 -5.64 11.65 -25.86
CA ASP A 721 -4.18 11.48 -25.86
C ASP A 721 -3.74 10.12 -26.44
N TYR A 722 -4.68 9.18 -26.63
CA TYR A 722 -4.45 7.89 -27.26
C TYR A 722 -4.68 7.95 -28.79
N PRO A 723 -3.62 7.78 -29.62
CA PRO A 723 -3.82 7.62 -31.06
C PRO A 723 -4.66 6.37 -31.33
N ASN A 724 -5.56 6.43 -32.32
CA ASN A 724 -6.51 5.36 -32.72
C ASN A 724 -7.77 5.14 -31.87
N SER A 725 -8.07 6.04 -30.92
CA SER A 725 -9.31 6.01 -30.13
C SER A 725 -10.43 6.90 -30.69
N PHE A 726 -11.68 6.56 -30.40
CA PHE A 726 -12.86 7.39 -30.65
C PHE A 726 -13.74 7.47 -29.39
N LEU A 727 -14.13 8.68 -28.99
CA LEU A 727 -14.86 8.96 -27.77
C LEU A 727 -16.35 9.18 -28.05
N ILE A 728 -17.22 8.40 -27.40
CA ILE A 728 -18.67 8.53 -27.43
C ILE A 728 -19.12 9.10 -26.08
N LEU A 729 -19.64 10.32 -26.10
CA LEU A 729 -20.24 10.97 -24.96
C LEU A 729 -21.75 10.75 -24.98
N ILE A 730 -22.33 10.37 -23.85
CA ILE A 730 -23.75 10.07 -23.73
C ILE A 730 -24.37 11.06 -22.77
N GLY A 731 -25.22 11.93 -23.31
CA GLY A 731 -25.93 12.92 -22.51
C GLY A 731 -27.15 12.32 -21.86
N THR A 732 -27.12 12.09 -20.56
CA THR A 732 -28.24 11.46 -19.84
C THR A 732 -29.41 12.41 -19.56
N ASN A 733 -29.20 13.73 -19.68
CA ASN A 733 -30.24 14.77 -19.59
C ASN A 733 -30.64 15.32 -21.00
N TRP A 734 -30.65 14.45 -22.00
CA TRP A 734 -30.94 14.79 -23.39
C TRP A 734 -32.45 14.97 -23.59
N SER A 735 -32.89 16.21 -23.82
CA SER A 735 -34.32 16.54 -23.93
C SER A 735 -34.91 16.45 -25.34
N ASN A 736 -34.09 16.19 -26.37
CA ASN A 736 -34.49 16.26 -27.77
C ASN A 736 -34.71 14.88 -28.39
N LEU A 737 -35.54 14.81 -29.44
CA LEU A 737 -35.75 13.60 -30.27
C LEU A 737 -34.55 13.25 -31.17
N GLU A 738 -33.53 14.10 -31.23
CA GLU A 738 -32.33 13.84 -32.05
C GLU A 738 -31.46 12.73 -31.43
N LEU A 739 -31.13 11.69 -32.20
CA LEU A 739 -30.25 10.60 -31.74
C LEU A 739 -28.76 10.99 -31.63
N ILE A 740 -28.30 11.96 -32.41
CA ILE A 740 -26.90 12.43 -32.45
C ILE A 740 -26.86 13.96 -32.46
N LYS A 741 -25.93 14.54 -31.70
CA LYS A 741 -25.66 15.98 -31.73
C LYS A 741 -24.30 16.25 -32.34
N ARG A 742 -24.28 17.02 -33.44
CA ARG A 742 -23.04 17.47 -34.07
C ARG A 742 -22.28 18.41 -33.14
N LEU A 743 -21.04 18.06 -32.84
CA LEU A 743 -20.12 18.89 -32.07
C LEU A 743 -19.42 19.91 -32.99
N PRO A 744 -19.08 21.11 -32.49
CA PRO A 744 -18.23 22.04 -33.23
C PRO A 744 -16.86 21.42 -33.48
N ILE A 745 -16.24 21.72 -34.64
CA ILE A 745 -14.97 21.13 -35.11
C ILE A 745 -13.87 21.23 -34.04
N SER A 746 -13.85 22.35 -33.32
CA SER A 746 -13.02 22.55 -32.15
C SER A 746 -13.82 23.18 -31.01
N VAL A 747 -13.43 22.85 -29.78
CA VAL A 747 -13.94 23.45 -28.55
C VAL A 747 -12.79 24.11 -27.79
N LYS A 748 -13.00 25.32 -27.28
CA LYS A 748 -12.00 26.03 -26.47
C LYS A 748 -12.09 25.54 -25.02
N TYR A 749 -10.95 25.20 -24.42
CA TYR A 749 -10.84 24.89 -23.01
C TYR A 749 -9.56 25.46 -22.45
N LYS A 750 -9.71 26.37 -21.47
CA LYS A 750 -8.63 27.26 -21.05
C LYS A 750 -8.04 27.99 -22.28
N ASN A 751 -6.72 28.00 -22.39
CA ASN A 751 -5.98 28.69 -23.46
C ASN A 751 -5.69 27.79 -24.68
N SER A 752 -6.43 26.69 -24.87
CA SER A 752 -6.19 25.74 -25.96
C SER A 752 -7.47 25.36 -26.69
N ASN A 753 -7.37 25.15 -28.00
CA ASN A 753 -8.44 24.62 -28.84
C ASN A 753 -8.25 23.11 -28.99
N TYR A 754 -9.30 22.35 -28.69
CA TYR A 754 -9.30 20.89 -28.81
C TYR A 754 -10.17 20.47 -29.98
N VAL A 755 -9.61 19.68 -30.89
CA VAL A 755 -10.31 19.16 -32.06
C VAL A 755 -11.23 18.02 -31.64
N THR A 756 -12.52 18.12 -31.96
CA THR A 756 -13.55 17.11 -31.59
C THR A 756 -13.75 16.05 -32.67
N LYS A 757 -12.85 15.95 -33.67
CA LYS A 757 -13.02 15.05 -34.83
C LYS A 757 -13.28 13.59 -34.44
N ASN A 758 -12.68 13.15 -33.32
CA ASN A 758 -12.81 11.81 -32.76
C ASN A 758 -13.77 11.75 -31.56
N VAL A 759 -14.72 12.69 -31.47
CA VAL A 759 -15.73 12.73 -30.41
C VAL A 759 -17.12 12.75 -31.04
N ALA A 760 -18.03 11.94 -30.51
CA ALA A 760 -19.46 12.00 -30.79
C ALA A 760 -20.23 12.25 -29.49
N LEU A 761 -21.31 13.02 -29.57
CA LEU A 761 -22.28 13.16 -28.49
C LEU A 761 -23.58 12.50 -29.00
N ILE A 762 -24.04 11.46 -28.31
CA ILE A 762 -25.20 10.65 -28.70
C ILE A 762 -26.23 10.55 -27.58
N SER A 763 -27.49 10.29 -27.97
CA SER A 763 -28.57 10.09 -27.02
C SER A 763 -28.46 8.72 -26.32
N PRO A 764 -29.01 8.58 -25.10
CA PRO A 764 -29.09 7.29 -24.42
C PRO A 764 -29.86 6.23 -25.22
N GLU A 765 -30.88 6.65 -25.99
CA GLU A 765 -31.68 5.78 -26.84
C GLU A 765 -30.84 5.20 -27.99
N LEU A 766 -30.05 6.05 -28.68
CA LEU A 766 -29.11 5.57 -29.70
C LEU A 766 -28.09 4.63 -29.08
N PHE A 767 -27.55 4.97 -27.91
CA PHE A 767 -26.60 4.12 -27.22
C PHE A 767 -27.17 2.72 -26.91
N GLY A 768 -28.41 2.64 -26.43
CA GLY A 768 -29.08 1.36 -26.20
C GLY A 768 -29.24 0.53 -27.47
N ILE A 769 -29.56 1.18 -28.60
CA ILE A 769 -29.63 0.54 -29.92
C ILE A 769 -28.26 0.00 -30.34
N LEU A 770 -27.19 0.80 -30.18
CA LEU A 770 -25.82 0.39 -30.53
C LEU A 770 -25.35 -0.83 -29.75
N LEU A 771 -25.77 -0.94 -28.48
CA LEU A 771 -25.50 -2.10 -27.64
C LEU A 771 -26.41 -3.30 -27.91
N GLY A 772 -27.52 -3.13 -28.65
CA GLY A 772 -28.50 -4.18 -28.87
C GLY A 772 -29.31 -4.52 -27.62
N ILE A 773 -29.49 -3.57 -26.70
CA ILE A 773 -30.28 -3.71 -25.47
C ILE A 773 -31.71 -4.12 -25.85
N ASN A 774 -32.15 -5.32 -25.41
CA ASN A 774 -33.47 -5.87 -25.69
C ASN A 774 -34.49 -5.52 -24.58
N ASN A 775 -35.75 -5.90 -24.76
CA ASN A 775 -36.91 -5.44 -23.97
C ASN A 775 -36.65 -5.37 -22.45
N MET A 776 -36.13 -6.42 -21.81
CA MET A 776 -35.91 -6.42 -20.35
C MET A 776 -34.90 -5.34 -19.89
N TYR A 777 -33.79 -5.17 -20.61
CA TYR A 777 -32.77 -4.16 -20.26
C TYR A 777 -33.18 -2.77 -20.72
N LYS A 778 -34.01 -2.70 -21.77
CA LYS A 778 -34.57 -1.47 -22.29
C LYS A 778 -35.49 -0.84 -21.25
N ASP A 779 -36.30 -1.62 -20.55
CA ASP A 779 -37.16 -1.12 -19.47
C ASP A 779 -36.36 -0.45 -18.34
N PHE A 780 -35.20 -1.02 -17.99
CA PHE A 780 -34.29 -0.40 -17.02
C PHE A 780 -33.66 0.88 -17.57
N LEU A 781 -33.18 0.86 -18.81
CA LEU A 781 -32.60 2.04 -19.46
C LEU A 781 -33.62 3.18 -19.55
N ASP A 782 -34.84 2.89 -19.98
CA ASP A 782 -35.93 3.85 -20.13
C ASP A 782 -36.32 4.46 -18.77
N LYS A 783 -36.37 3.63 -17.70
CA LYS A 783 -36.57 4.12 -16.33
C LYS A 783 -35.44 5.03 -15.85
N ILE A 784 -34.17 4.65 -16.09
CA ILE A 784 -33.02 5.47 -15.72
C ILE A 784 -33.09 6.82 -16.42
N ILE A 785 -33.36 6.83 -17.73
CA ILE A 785 -33.50 8.06 -18.53
C ILE A 785 -34.64 8.92 -17.99
N LEU A 786 -35.81 8.32 -17.75
CA LEU A 786 -36.99 9.03 -17.23
C LEU A 786 -36.73 9.66 -15.87
N TYR A 787 -36.25 8.87 -14.90
CA TYR A 787 -36.00 9.36 -13.54
C TYR A 787 -34.87 10.37 -13.51
N ASN A 788 -33.85 10.21 -14.36
CA ASN A 788 -32.77 11.17 -14.48
C ASN A 788 -33.23 12.49 -15.13
N LYS A 789 -34.10 12.46 -16.14
CA LYS A 789 -34.74 13.65 -16.73
C LYS A 789 -35.59 14.40 -15.69
N ASN A 790 -36.26 13.67 -14.80
CA ASN A 790 -37.10 14.23 -13.74
C ASN A 790 -36.32 14.61 -12.47
N GLU A 791 -35.00 14.39 -12.45
CA GLU A 791 -34.14 14.57 -11.27
C GLU A 791 -34.61 13.75 -10.04
N ASP A 792 -35.28 12.61 -10.25
CA ASP A 792 -35.86 11.74 -9.22
C ASP A 792 -34.82 10.75 -8.67
N ILE A 793 -34.07 11.20 -7.66
CA ILE A 793 -32.97 10.45 -7.05
C ILE A 793 -33.48 9.18 -6.34
N ASP A 794 -34.64 9.23 -5.71
CA ASP A 794 -35.16 8.10 -4.92
C ASP A 794 -35.57 6.96 -5.86
N LYS A 795 -36.20 7.27 -6.99
CA LYS A 795 -36.49 6.27 -8.03
C LYS A 795 -35.23 5.71 -8.68
N LEU A 796 -34.19 6.52 -8.86
CA LEU A 796 -32.89 5.99 -9.29
C LEU A 796 -32.26 5.06 -8.26
N GLN A 797 -32.41 5.32 -6.95
CA GLN A 797 -31.98 4.40 -5.89
C GLN A 797 -32.76 3.08 -5.89
N GLU A 798 -34.06 3.12 -6.19
CA GLU A 798 -34.87 1.92 -6.35
C GLU A 798 -34.34 1.06 -7.52
N VAL A 799 -34.05 1.68 -8.67
CA VAL A 799 -33.46 0.99 -9.82
C VAL A 799 -32.07 0.42 -9.47
N HIS A 800 -31.24 1.20 -8.78
CA HIS A 800 -29.93 0.75 -8.29
C HIS A 800 -30.04 -0.53 -7.47
N LYS A 801 -30.89 -0.51 -6.43
CA LYS A 801 -31.10 -1.65 -5.53
C LYS A 801 -31.70 -2.85 -6.27
N ALA A 802 -32.55 -2.62 -7.25
CA ALA A 802 -33.11 -3.69 -8.08
C ALA A 802 -32.02 -4.40 -8.90
N LEU A 803 -31.09 -3.64 -9.50
CA LEU A 803 -29.95 -4.21 -10.22
C LEU A 803 -28.95 -4.90 -9.28
N GLU A 804 -28.63 -4.33 -8.12
CA GLU A 804 -27.72 -4.95 -7.13
C GLU A 804 -28.21 -6.31 -6.60
N ARG A 805 -29.54 -6.52 -6.55
CA ARG A 805 -30.14 -7.79 -6.08
C ARG A 805 -29.97 -8.93 -7.08
N ILE A 806 -29.60 -8.64 -8.31
CA ILE A 806 -29.36 -9.66 -9.33
C ILE A 806 -28.01 -10.33 -9.02
N LYS A 807 -28.04 -11.62 -8.67
CA LYS A 807 -26.82 -12.41 -8.42
C LYS A 807 -25.94 -12.44 -9.69
N ASP A 808 -24.63 -12.52 -9.50
CA ASP A 808 -23.61 -12.68 -10.57
C ASP A 808 -23.28 -11.43 -11.42
N ILE A 809 -23.60 -10.21 -10.95
CA ILE A 809 -23.02 -8.99 -11.52
C ILE A 809 -21.59 -8.81 -10.98
N HIS A 810 -20.60 -9.28 -11.73
CA HIS A 810 -19.19 -8.97 -11.48
C HIS A 810 -18.87 -7.51 -11.81
N TYR A 811 -18.26 -6.79 -10.86
CA TYR A 811 -17.70 -5.45 -11.04
C TYR A 811 -16.19 -5.50 -10.86
N PHE A 812 -15.46 -4.82 -11.75
CA PHE A 812 -14.02 -4.62 -11.61
C PHE A 812 -13.75 -3.31 -10.89
N SER A 813 -13.03 -3.38 -9.77
CA SER A 813 -12.56 -2.17 -9.09
C SER A 813 -11.39 -1.51 -9.84
N THR A 814 -11.27 -0.19 -9.69
CA THR A 814 -10.12 0.59 -10.19
C THR A 814 -8.77 -0.02 -9.73
N ASP A 815 -8.73 -0.58 -8.52
CA ASP A 815 -7.55 -1.23 -7.95
C ASP A 815 -7.20 -2.58 -8.58
N GLU A 816 -8.19 -3.34 -9.06
CA GLU A 816 -7.96 -4.60 -9.77
C GLU A 816 -7.46 -4.34 -11.19
N PHE A 817 -8.00 -3.33 -11.87
CA PHE A 817 -7.54 -2.94 -13.19
C PHE A 817 -6.15 -2.30 -13.17
N ASN A 818 -5.85 -1.43 -12.19
CA ASN A 818 -4.52 -0.81 -12.03
C ASN A 818 -3.38 -1.82 -11.77
N LYS A 819 -3.71 -3.07 -11.40
CA LYS A 819 -2.75 -4.16 -11.27
C LYS A 819 -2.38 -4.79 -12.62
N ILE A 820 -3.16 -4.53 -13.68
CA ILE A 820 -2.93 -5.02 -15.04
C ILE A 820 -2.16 -3.93 -15.81
N LYS A 821 -0.87 -4.16 -16.03
CA LYS A 821 0.07 -3.11 -16.47
C LYS A 821 0.23 -2.97 -17.99
N ASP A 822 -0.33 -3.88 -18.78
CA ASP A 822 -0.28 -3.81 -20.23
C ASP A 822 -1.47 -4.53 -20.89
N THR A 823 -1.76 -4.13 -22.13
CA THR A 823 -2.90 -4.58 -22.93
C THR A 823 -2.88 -6.09 -23.21
N ASN A 824 -1.70 -6.73 -23.29
CA ASN A 824 -1.60 -8.18 -23.51
C ASN A 824 -1.87 -8.98 -22.23
N THR A 825 -1.47 -8.45 -21.07
CA THR A 825 -1.84 -9.04 -19.77
C THR A 825 -3.35 -8.94 -19.52
N LEU A 826 -3.98 -7.85 -19.98
CA LEU A 826 -5.44 -7.72 -19.99
C LEU A 826 -6.08 -8.75 -20.92
N LEU A 827 -5.59 -8.88 -22.17
CA LEU A 827 -6.10 -9.82 -23.17
C LEU A 827 -5.89 -11.31 -22.85
N LYS A 828 -4.92 -11.65 -22.00
CA LYS A 828 -4.70 -13.04 -21.52
C LYS A 828 -5.55 -13.40 -20.30
N TRP A 829 -6.03 -12.38 -19.60
CA TRP A 829 -6.81 -12.54 -18.37
C TRP A 829 -8.30 -12.60 -18.67
N LEU A 830 -8.73 -11.85 -19.69
CA LEU A 830 -9.98 -12.01 -20.44
C LEU A 830 -9.94 -13.30 -21.27
#